data_AF-A0A7Y4Z586-F1
#
_entry.id   AF-A0A7Y4Z586-F1
#
_cell.length_a   1.000
_cell.length_b   1.000
_cell.length_c   1.000
_cell.angle_alpha   90.00
_cell.angle_beta   90.00
_cell.angle_gamma   90.00
#
_symmetry.space_group_name_H-M   'P 1'
#
loop_
_entity.id
_entity.type
_entity.pdbx_description
1 polymer ?
#
loop_
_entity_poly.entity_id
_entity_poly.type
_entity_poly.pdbx_seq_one_letter_code
_entity_poly.pdbx_strand_id
1 'polypeptide(L)'
;MKPIQHNLRTFGLGLIVLVSLLTEHSALAQVTKTELAGNSISVYPYFEYVKAINVNRNVEIAIDPTRFPTIGGLVCDIYIVASKKTNGWNANNTLTDVTLGGKMTVTFSNTNIQSNTFVVANAGELSANAGLGLGVGYDVVLDFNQNGLLDGNDFIDGRNNEAGFYMVHNTTAPGPEAVTELTYNINAAVATSFGIPGGFEGQNLFFPTNVAGVIAATGKNLPLIIVSHGNGHWYENYNHIGNHLASYGYVVMSHRNNTGPGVVTASTTTLGHTDALIDQINAGAIPGAGALTGNIDVDRIVWIGHSRGAEGVAIAYDRMFDGTYTPTYFNMVDIKLISSMLPTDFQGTNTANPHNANFHLWTASGDSDVDGSAGCDLCQTFHLHDRGTGNRQSTVVQGTGHAWFHNGGGSSWFTGPCPIGEANTHLVQLGHFLPLVKRYVDDNIPSIDFLTRQYESFRPIGVPTGDPCIVVTHEYLDASPNTPSNPQKTIIIDDYQSQFATGISSIGSPVSFDVSNVTEDRLDDNNSDFAWTSTDPFNGATQASATDLSRGVVFDWTGNNRFYEWEIPVGERNFTDNLFLSFRGAQGTQHPNTLAVLSDLTFKVTLRDGQGVPVSSSISIGAFGGGLEQPYQRSGGWHNEMETIRIRLTDFLNNGSGLDLTDIVAIRLDVGPANGSSEGRIVIDDVMLSNDRAVYDMSDNGDPHIKTVNGINYDFHGAGEYTLLRDGMDYEIQVRQTPVTTANPLANGYTGLSSCVAVNTALAARVGNHRISYQPDGPVQEQETRMRLRVDGIIQDIEALGTVNLGVGGRVSKTASGNGIEVDFPNGSVMVVTLGWWSAHNIAYLNISVLNTPATEGIAGLIEPGQWLPSLSNGTYLGPKPSNLSDRYKQLNKTFSKFWRVSSKSSLFDYAPGTSTATFTIEGWPFENATSCKLPDMNMVKPIERKEAEQICSRIIDPDNRKNCVMDVVVTGEIGFAKTYLLAQKLELAGTKTEIYPARKVTKEGDPATFVAVIKRTLTGQRLTYDEKKQRDGIGSVQFYFNGEPIDKPVIINNFGEAKWTSPKLKAGKYRVSAKFLPVKGDDSNLASQSLELVYIVRGH
;
A
#
# COMPACT_ATOMS: atom_id res chain seq x y z
N MET A 1 -23.19 -72.99 67.68
CA MET A 1 -22.10 -73.93 67.31
C MET A 1 -20.99 -73.13 66.63
N LYS A 2 -19.85 -72.99 67.31
CA LYS A 2 -18.53 -72.68 66.73
C LYS A 2 -17.95 -73.98 66.12
N PRO A 3 -16.80 -73.98 65.41
CA PRO A 3 -16.05 -72.85 64.81
C PRO A 3 -15.54 -73.16 63.37
N ILE A 4 -15.01 -72.16 62.67
CA ILE A 4 -13.70 -72.17 61.99
C ILE A 4 -13.38 -70.69 61.67
N GLN A 5 -12.13 -70.31 61.95
CA GLN A 5 -11.69 -68.95 62.24
C GLN A 5 -11.66 -68.02 61.02
N HIS A 6 -12.08 -66.78 61.29
CA HIS A 6 -11.91 -65.59 60.46
C HIS A 6 -10.43 -65.25 60.22
N ASN A 7 -10.15 -64.81 58.99
CA ASN A 7 -9.25 -63.67 58.78
C ASN A 7 -9.68 -62.87 57.54
N LEU A 8 -9.66 -61.55 57.71
CA LEU A 8 -10.06 -60.51 56.79
C LEU A 8 -9.31 -60.57 55.44
N ARG A 9 -10.02 -60.27 54.34
CA ARG A 9 -9.45 -59.54 53.19
C ARG A 9 -10.45 -58.51 52.68
N THR A 10 -10.22 -57.28 53.07
CA THR A 10 -10.85 -56.05 52.59
C THR A 10 -10.24 -55.68 51.24
N PHE A 11 -11.07 -55.22 50.31
CA PHE A 11 -10.68 -54.66 49.01
C PHE A 11 -9.74 -53.46 49.20
N GLY A 12 -8.52 -53.55 48.68
CA GLY A 12 -7.58 -52.42 48.59
C GLY A 12 -7.68 -51.74 47.23
N LEU A 13 -7.89 -50.42 47.24
CA LEU A 13 -7.63 -49.52 46.11
C LEU A 13 -6.16 -49.67 45.69
N GLY A 14 -5.92 -50.23 44.51
CA GLY A 14 -4.62 -50.20 43.85
C GLY A 14 -4.49 -48.93 43.02
N LEU A 15 -3.65 -48.01 43.49
CA LEU A 15 -3.21 -46.80 42.80
C LEU A 15 -2.45 -47.20 41.52
N ILE A 16 -3.08 -47.10 40.35
CA ILE A 16 -2.38 -47.14 39.06
C ILE A 16 -1.84 -45.74 38.84
N VAL A 17 -0.54 -45.57 39.02
CA VAL A 17 0.19 -44.39 38.58
C VAL A 17 0.19 -44.39 37.05
N LEU A 18 -0.75 -43.68 36.43
CA LEU A 18 -0.59 -43.20 35.06
C LEU A 18 0.49 -42.11 35.12
N VAL A 19 1.69 -42.46 34.67
CA VAL A 19 2.66 -41.45 34.24
C VAL A 19 2.10 -40.84 32.96
N SER A 20 1.32 -39.77 33.11
CA SER A 20 1.06 -38.85 32.02
C SER A 20 2.40 -38.21 31.64
N LEU A 21 3.01 -38.71 30.57
CA LEU A 21 3.99 -37.96 29.79
C LEU A 21 3.25 -36.75 29.21
N LEU A 22 3.10 -35.70 30.03
CA LEU A 22 2.93 -34.34 29.54
C LEU A 22 4.23 -33.99 28.83
N THR A 23 4.32 -34.32 27.54
CA THR A 23 5.16 -33.55 26.64
C THR A 23 4.53 -32.17 26.58
N GLU A 24 4.96 -31.27 27.45
CA GLU A 24 4.86 -29.84 27.21
C GLU A 24 5.48 -29.60 25.84
N HIS A 25 4.63 -29.46 24.82
CA HIS A 25 5.02 -28.73 23.63
C HIS A 25 5.27 -27.30 24.12
N SER A 26 6.52 -26.99 24.42
CA SER A 26 6.97 -25.60 24.54
C SER A 26 6.65 -24.96 23.20
N ALA A 27 5.53 -24.24 23.12
CA ALA A 27 5.34 -23.26 22.07
C ALA A 27 6.55 -22.33 22.19
N LEU A 28 7.44 -22.34 21.19
CA LEU A 28 8.50 -21.34 21.11
C LEU A 28 7.81 -19.98 21.21
N ALA A 29 8.10 -19.21 22.27
CA ALA A 29 7.63 -17.84 22.39
C ALA A 29 8.02 -17.09 21.12
N GLN A 30 7.13 -16.23 20.63
CA GLN A 30 7.28 -15.57 19.35
C GLN A 30 7.90 -14.18 19.55
N VAL A 31 8.75 -13.75 18.60
CA VAL A 31 9.23 -12.36 18.51
C VAL A 31 8.03 -11.45 18.21
N THR A 32 7.87 -10.36 18.96
CA THR A 32 6.76 -9.42 18.77
C THR A 32 7.21 -8.22 17.93
N LYS A 33 6.63 -8.04 16.72
CA LYS A 33 6.85 -6.82 15.93
C LYS A 33 6.00 -5.68 16.52
N THR A 34 6.60 -4.54 16.84
CA THR A 34 5.91 -3.34 17.35
C THR A 34 6.72 -2.09 17.00
N GLU A 35 6.08 -0.94 16.85
CA GLU A 35 6.80 0.33 16.69
C GLU A 35 7.61 0.66 17.95
N LEU A 36 8.85 1.13 17.78
CA LEU A 36 9.76 1.47 18.90
C LEU A 36 10.45 2.81 18.68
N ALA A 37 11.10 3.04 17.53
CA ALA A 37 11.82 4.27 17.23
C ALA A 37 10.89 5.47 16.94
N GLY A 38 11.26 6.66 17.42
CA GLY A 38 10.42 7.84 17.34
C GLY A 38 11.01 9.10 17.97
N ASN A 39 10.12 10.04 18.31
CA ASN A 39 10.43 11.31 18.97
C ASN A 39 9.54 11.50 20.20
N SER A 40 10.12 11.91 21.33
CA SER A 40 9.33 12.41 22.47
C SER A 40 8.57 13.67 22.10
N ILE A 41 7.31 13.75 22.55
CA ILE A 41 6.47 14.96 22.46
C ILE A 41 5.93 15.32 23.84
N SER A 42 5.75 16.62 24.10
CA SER A 42 5.47 17.14 25.45
C SER A 42 4.03 16.94 25.93
N VAL A 43 3.12 16.69 24.99
CA VAL A 43 1.69 16.46 25.21
C VAL A 43 1.30 15.09 24.69
N TYR A 44 0.14 14.59 25.12
CA TYR A 44 -0.41 13.32 24.62
C TYR A 44 -0.45 13.31 23.08
N PRO A 45 0.06 12.25 22.39
CA PRO A 45 0.35 10.90 22.87
C PRO A 45 1.73 10.66 23.53
N TYR A 46 2.50 11.70 23.79
CA TYR A 46 3.83 11.72 24.44
C TYR A 46 5.00 11.10 23.67
N PHE A 47 4.72 10.33 22.61
CA PHE A 47 5.71 9.83 21.69
C PHE A 47 5.12 9.72 20.29
N GLU A 48 5.88 10.14 19.27
CA GLU A 48 5.57 10.02 17.85
C GLU A 48 6.46 8.94 17.24
N TYR A 49 5.89 7.82 16.80
CA TYR A 49 6.64 6.76 16.10
C TYR A 49 6.82 7.11 14.61
N VAL A 50 8.07 7.09 14.12
CA VAL A 50 8.43 7.62 12.79
C VAL A 50 9.27 6.64 11.98
N LYS A 51 9.36 6.85 10.66
CA LYS A 51 10.21 6.03 9.77
C LYS A 51 11.54 6.70 9.50
N ALA A 52 11.58 8.03 9.37
CA ALA A 52 12.77 8.80 9.06
C ALA A 52 13.19 9.67 10.25
N ILE A 53 14.48 9.57 10.60
CA ILE A 53 15.12 10.42 11.60
C ILE A 53 16.31 11.11 10.92
N ASN A 54 16.29 12.44 10.92
CA ASN A 54 17.39 13.22 10.37
C ASN A 54 18.67 12.95 11.16
N VAL A 55 19.81 12.80 10.47
CA VAL A 55 21.10 12.46 11.09
C VAL A 55 21.56 13.45 12.16
N ASN A 56 21.07 14.69 12.13
CA ASN A 56 21.36 15.71 13.14
C ASN A 56 20.43 15.64 14.38
N ARG A 57 19.62 14.59 14.52
CA ARG A 57 18.72 14.35 15.66
C ARG A 57 19.13 13.08 16.39
N ASN A 58 18.84 13.06 17.69
CA ASN A 58 18.97 11.85 18.49
C ASN A 58 17.96 10.80 18.02
N VAL A 59 18.30 9.53 18.23
CA VAL A 59 17.35 8.42 18.11
C VAL A 59 16.79 8.13 19.49
N GLU A 60 15.48 8.22 19.60
CA GLU A 60 14.74 7.86 20.79
C GLU A 60 13.88 6.63 20.52
N ILE A 61 13.64 5.85 21.57
CA ILE A 61 12.70 4.74 21.54
C ILE A 61 11.71 4.86 22.68
N ALA A 62 10.52 4.31 22.49
CA ALA A 62 9.57 4.12 23.56
C ALA A 62 8.77 2.84 23.37
N ILE A 63 8.31 2.28 24.49
CA ILE A 63 7.29 1.24 24.50
C ILE A 63 6.39 1.46 25.72
N ASP A 64 5.09 1.43 25.47
CA ASP A 64 4.10 1.72 26.49
C ASP A 64 3.76 0.47 27.31
N PRO A 65 4.08 0.45 28.63
CA PRO A 65 3.81 -0.70 29.49
C PRO A 65 2.32 -0.93 29.71
N THR A 66 1.45 0.05 29.44
CA THR A 66 0.00 -0.13 29.53
C THR A 66 -0.58 -0.90 28.35
N ARG A 67 0.10 -0.83 27.19
CA ARG A 67 -0.20 -1.62 25.99
C ARG A 67 0.46 -3.00 26.05
N PHE A 68 1.66 -3.05 26.64
CA PHE A 68 2.46 -4.27 26.79
C PHE A 68 2.76 -4.57 28.27
N PRO A 69 1.75 -4.96 29.08
CA PRO A 69 1.90 -5.07 30.54
C PRO A 69 2.94 -6.10 30.99
N THR A 70 3.34 -7.01 30.12
CA THR A 70 4.37 -8.01 30.41
C THR A 70 5.78 -7.44 30.53
N ILE A 71 6.05 -6.24 30.01
CA ILE A 71 7.40 -5.65 30.02
C ILE A 71 7.74 -4.96 31.36
N GLY A 72 6.71 -4.61 32.12
CA GLY A 72 6.86 -3.70 33.23
C GLY A 72 7.62 -4.34 34.41
N GLY A 73 8.61 -3.61 34.94
CA GLY A 73 9.52 -4.08 35.98
C GLY A 73 10.63 -5.00 35.48
N LEU A 74 10.65 -5.37 34.20
CA LEU A 74 11.70 -6.20 33.63
C LEU A 74 12.93 -5.37 33.26
N VAL A 75 14.09 -6.02 33.37
CA VAL A 75 15.35 -5.52 32.84
C VAL A 75 15.47 -5.99 31.39
N CYS A 76 15.90 -5.11 30.50
CA CYS A 76 16.01 -5.37 29.07
C CYS A 76 17.31 -4.78 28.55
N ASP A 77 17.91 -5.46 27.58
CA ASP A 77 18.97 -4.89 26.76
C ASP A 77 18.36 -4.33 25.48
N ILE A 78 18.53 -3.02 25.25
CA ILE A 78 18.11 -2.35 24.03
C ILE A 78 19.28 -2.36 23.05
N TYR A 79 19.06 -2.91 21.87
CA TYR A 79 20.01 -2.88 20.77
C TYR A 79 19.53 -1.97 19.65
N ILE A 80 20.45 -1.25 19.03
CA ILE A 80 20.25 -0.79 17.64
C ILE A 80 21.16 -1.63 16.76
N VAL A 81 20.60 -2.24 15.73
CA VAL A 81 21.31 -3.14 14.82
C VAL A 81 21.14 -2.68 13.38
N ALA A 82 22.10 -3.03 12.51
CA ALA A 82 21.89 -2.89 11.07
C ALA A 82 20.65 -3.70 10.67
N SER A 83 19.73 -3.08 9.93
CA SER A 83 18.47 -3.73 9.59
C SER A 83 18.67 -5.01 8.80
N LYS A 84 17.81 -6.00 9.06
CA LYS A 84 17.74 -7.22 8.26
C LYS A 84 16.31 -7.48 7.84
N LYS A 85 16.17 -8.05 6.65
CA LYS A 85 14.89 -8.60 6.22
C LYS A 85 14.50 -9.82 7.06
N THR A 86 13.23 -10.24 7.04
CA THR A 86 12.77 -11.41 7.79
C THR A 86 13.62 -12.66 7.53
N ASN A 87 13.95 -12.96 6.27
CA ASN A 87 14.91 -14.02 5.92
C ASN A 87 16.29 -13.84 6.54
N GLY A 88 16.80 -12.61 6.59
CA GLY A 88 18.09 -12.30 7.21
C GLY A 88 18.07 -12.57 8.72
N TRP A 89 16.99 -12.17 9.40
CA TRP A 89 16.75 -12.48 10.80
C TRP A 89 16.62 -13.99 11.07
N ASN A 90 15.92 -14.71 10.20
CA ASN A 90 15.77 -16.17 10.31
C ASN A 90 17.08 -16.92 10.05
N ALA A 91 17.95 -16.39 9.17
CA ALA A 91 19.25 -16.98 8.87
C ALA A 91 20.29 -16.70 9.97
N ASN A 92 20.25 -15.50 10.55
CA ASN A 92 21.13 -15.08 11.63
C ASN A 92 20.40 -14.10 12.56
N ASN A 93 19.96 -14.63 13.70
CA ASN A 93 19.27 -13.87 14.72
C ASN A 93 20.19 -13.22 15.76
N THR A 94 21.51 -13.29 15.61
CA THR A 94 22.44 -12.62 16.54
C THR A 94 22.31 -11.10 16.46
N LEU A 95 22.30 -10.48 17.64
CA LEU A 95 22.25 -9.04 17.84
C LEU A 95 23.68 -8.49 17.94
N THR A 96 24.03 -7.62 16.99
CA THR A 96 25.30 -6.87 17.00
C THR A 96 24.95 -5.39 17.03
N ASP A 97 25.15 -4.78 18.19
CA ASP A 97 24.86 -3.36 18.37
C ASP A 97 25.77 -2.49 17.48
N VAL A 98 25.20 -1.47 16.84
CA VAL A 98 25.91 -0.54 15.95
C VAL A 98 26.15 0.84 16.56
N THR A 99 25.69 1.08 17.79
CA THR A 99 25.96 2.33 18.53
C THR A 99 27.40 2.33 19.07
N LEU A 100 27.94 3.51 19.35
CA LEU A 100 29.28 3.66 19.93
C LEU A 100 29.34 3.19 21.38
N GLY A 101 28.22 3.31 22.10
CA GLY A 101 28.09 2.89 23.50
C GLY A 101 27.86 1.38 23.67
N GLY A 102 27.52 0.67 22.59
CA GLY A 102 26.95 -0.67 22.65
C GLY A 102 25.53 -0.67 23.22
N LYS A 103 24.98 -1.87 23.43
CA LYS A 103 23.61 -2.04 23.93
C LYS A 103 23.35 -1.27 25.24
N MET A 104 22.15 -0.71 25.38
CA MET A 104 21.73 -0.01 26.58
C MET A 104 20.86 -0.92 27.46
N THR A 105 21.31 -1.21 28.69
CA THR A 105 20.49 -1.96 29.66
C THR A 105 19.63 -1.02 30.50
N VAL A 106 18.32 -1.22 30.49
CA VAL A 106 17.35 -0.42 31.27
C VAL A 106 16.38 -1.31 32.05
N THR A 107 15.76 -0.76 33.09
CA THR A 107 14.60 -1.37 33.74
C THR A 107 13.35 -0.63 33.33
N PHE A 108 12.41 -1.32 32.70
CA PHE A 108 11.15 -0.73 32.26
C PHE A 108 10.23 -0.47 33.45
N SER A 109 9.66 0.72 33.52
CA SER A 109 8.62 1.09 34.48
C SER A 109 7.27 0.44 34.12
N ASN A 110 6.43 0.24 35.13
CA ASN A 110 5.04 -0.20 35.00
C ASN A 110 4.06 0.97 34.74
N THR A 111 4.54 2.21 34.66
CA THR A 111 3.68 3.40 34.79
C THR A 111 3.10 3.89 33.46
N ASN A 112 3.94 4.40 32.58
CA ASN A 112 3.54 5.12 31.38
C ASN A 112 4.68 5.13 30.35
N ILE A 113 4.34 5.52 29.12
CA ILE A 113 5.29 5.56 28.01
C ILE A 113 6.48 6.50 28.29
N GLN A 114 6.24 7.66 28.92
CA GLN A 114 7.30 8.66 29.18
C GLN A 114 8.38 8.14 30.12
N SER A 115 8.01 7.29 31.08
CA SER A 115 8.98 6.64 31.98
C SER A 115 9.81 5.57 31.27
N ASN A 116 9.38 5.16 30.08
CA ASN A 116 9.97 4.13 29.24
C ASN A 116 10.45 4.69 27.89
N THR A 117 10.78 5.98 27.86
CA THR A 117 11.38 6.66 26.70
C THR A 117 12.86 6.88 26.94
N PHE A 118 13.69 6.47 25.98
CA PHE A 118 15.15 6.50 26.11
C PHE A 118 15.80 7.02 24.84
N VAL A 119 16.80 7.90 24.99
CA VAL A 119 17.73 8.26 23.91
C VAL A 119 18.73 7.12 23.77
N VAL A 120 18.71 6.43 22.64
CA VAL A 120 19.52 5.23 22.40
C VAL A 120 20.68 5.45 21.43
N ALA A 121 20.65 6.53 20.65
CA ALA A 121 21.82 7.02 19.90
C ALA A 121 21.78 8.55 19.81
N ASN A 122 22.94 9.17 19.86
CA ASN A 122 23.05 10.62 19.74
C ASN A 122 23.00 11.07 18.27
N ALA A 123 22.69 12.34 18.06
CA ALA A 123 22.82 12.98 16.75
C ALA A 123 24.21 12.73 16.13
N GLY A 124 24.23 12.28 14.88
CA GLY A 124 25.44 11.97 14.12
C GLY A 124 26.12 10.65 14.46
N GLU A 125 25.62 9.88 15.44
CA GLU A 125 26.22 8.62 15.88
C GLU A 125 26.02 7.49 14.85
N LEU A 126 24.78 7.32 14.38
CA LEU A 126 24.44 6.35 13.35
C LEU A 126 24.69 6.93 11.96
N SER A 127 25.26 6.12 11.06
CA SER A 127 25.49 6.55 9.68
C SER A 127 24.16 6.75 8.96
N ALA A 128 24.04 7.88 8.28
CA ALA A 128 22.98 8.15 7.30
C ALA A 128 23.49 8.09 5.84
N ASN A 129 24.73 7.62 5.63
CA ASN A 129 25.31 7.53 4.30
C ASN A 129 24.75 6.32 3.53
N ALA A 130 23.68 6.56 2.78
CA ALA A 130 23.02 5.58 1.93
C ALA A 130 23.49 5.62 0.46
N GLY A 131 24.60 6.31 0.17
CA GLY A 131 25.07 6.54 -1.19
C GLY A 131 24.02 7.27 -2.04
N LEU A 132 23.37 6.55 -2.95
CA LEU A 132 22.34 7.07 -3.85
C LEU A 132 20.91 7.03 -3.23
N GLY A 133 20.73 6.40 -2.07
CA GLY A 133 19.45 6.36 -1.33
C GLY A 133 19.30 7.52 -0.33
N LEU A 134 18.12 7.65 0.28
CA LEU A 134 17.84 8.72 1.26
C LEU A 134 18.40 8.46 2.66
N GLY A 135 18.50 7.19 3.08
CA GLY A 135 18.87 6.85 4.44
C GLY A 135 19.21 5.38 4.64
N VAL A 136 19.93 5.12 5.73
CA VAL A 136 20.38 3.77 6.13
C VAL A 136 19.37 3.20 7.12
N GLY A 137 18.87 1.99 6.85
CA GLY A 137 17.89 1.32 7.70
C GLY A 137 18.51 0.61 8.90
N TYR A 138 17.89 0.78 10.07
CA TYR A 138 18.26 0.15 11.33
C TYR A 138 17.01 -0.47 12.00
N ASP A 139 17.23 -1.51 12.80
CA ASP A 139 16.19 -2.11 13.64
C ASP A 139 16.53 -1.84 15.11
N VAL A 140 15.51 -1.55 15.92
CA VAL A 140 15.60 -1.54 17.39
C VAL A 140 15.11 -2.89 17.88
N VAL A 141 15.89 -3.53 18.77
CA VAL A 141 15.49 -4.77 19.43
C VAL A 141 15.48 -4.56 20.94
N LEU A 142 14.37 -4.90 21.58
CA LEU A 142 14.25 -5.05 23.02
C LEU A 142 14.45 -6.53 23.38
N ASP A 143 15.67 -6.86 23.82
CA ASP A 143 16.08 -8.19 24.26
C ASP A 143 15.80 -8.34 25.76
N PHE A 144 14.62 -8.88 26.10
CA PHE A 144 14.16 -9.01 27.50
C PHE A 144 14.77 -10.21 28.23
N ASN A 145 15.27 -11.20 27.49
CA ASN A 145 15.93 -12.36 28.08
C ASN A 145 17.46 -12.19 28.18
N GLN A 146 17.99 -11.10 27.60
CA GLN A 146 19.38 -10.64 27.63
C GLN A 146 20.37 -11.66 27.03
N ASN A 147 19.93 -12.48 26.08
CA ASN A 147 20.74 -13.54 25.50
C ASN A 147 21.52 -13.11 24.25
N GLY A 148 21.28 -11.91 23.72
CA GLY A 148 21.95 -11.36 22.53
C GLY A 148 21.49 -11.98 21.21
N LEU A 149 20.34 -12.65 21.20
CA LEU A 149 19.69 -13.22 20.03
C LEU A 149 18.27 -12.65 19.93
N LEU A 150 17.78 -12.42 18.71
CA LEU A 150 16.37 -12.14 18.47
C LEU A 150 15.59 -13.45 18.53
N ASP A 151 14.84 -13.68 19.61
CA ASP A 151 14.01 -14.86 19.78
C ASP A 151 12.74 -14.61 20.62
N GLY A 152 12.22 -15.65 21.28
CA GLY A 152 10.98 -15.56 22.00
C GLY A 152 11.08 -14.66 23.22
N ASN A 153 10.09 -13.77 23.38
CA ASN A 153 9.98 -12.70 24.39
C ASN A 153 10.59 -11.35 24.00
N ASP A 154 11.20 -11.23 22.83
CA ASP A 154 11.77 -9.98 22.36
C ASP A 154 10.79 -9.15 21.53
N PHE A 155 11.05 -7.84 21.48
CA PHE A 155 10.32 -6.90 20.63
C PHE A 155 11.25 -6.31 19.58
N ILE A 156 10.74 -6.06 18.38
CA ILE A 156 11.49 -5.46 17.27
C ILE A 156 10.58 -4.56 16.43
N ASP A 157 11.08 -3.44 15.94
CA ASP A 157 10.33 -2.52 15.07
C ASP A 157 10.55 -2.76 13.57
N GLY A 158 11.74 -3.23 13.19
CA GLY A 158 12.03 -3.75 11.86
C GLY A 158 11.62 -5.19 11.67
N ARG A 159 11.37 -5.59 10.43
CA ARG A 159 11.19 -6.97 9.91
C ARG A 159 10.47 -6.88 8.57
N ASN A 160 10.50 -7.98 7.82
CA ASN A 160 9.98 -8.12 6.46
C ASN A 160 10.87 -7.33 5.48
N ASN A 161 10.31 -6.59 4.53
CA ASN A 161 11.08 -5.75 3.61
C ASN A 161 11.33 -4.33 4.15
N GLU A 162 11.18 -4.11 5.46
CA GLU A 162 11.22 -2.79 6.06
C GLU A 162 12.07 -2.77 7.33
N ALA A 163 12.93 -1.75 7.44
CA ALA A 163 13.69 -1.47 8.66
C ALA A 163 12.80 -0.84 9.74
N GLY A 164 13.22 -0.90 10.99
CA GLY A 164 12.54 -0.22 12.09
C GLY A 164 12.43 1.28 11.87
N PHE A 165 13.57 1.89 11.54
CA PHE A 165 13.70 3.29 11.15
C PHE A 165 14.88 3.49 10.19
N TYR A 166 14.96 4.68 9.61
CA TYR A 166 16.01 5.08 8.69
C TYR A 166 16.67 6.37 9.19
N MET A 167 18.00 6.35 9.27
CA MET A 167 18.77 7.57 9.45
C MET A 167 18.96 8.23 8.10
N VAL A 168 18.40 9.43 7.93
CA VAL A 168 18.40 10.15 6.65
C VAL A 168 19.42 11.29 6.65
N HIS A 169 20.11 11.45 5.51
CA HIS A 169 21.11 12.50 5.33
C HIS A 169 20.44 13.84 4.99
N ASN A 170 21.25 14.90 4.86
CA ASN A 170 20.73 16.18 4.39
C ASN A 170 20.28 16.05 2.92
N THR A 171 18.97 16.07 2.68
CA THR A 171 18.38 15.93 1.34
C THR A 171 18.59 17.17 0.46
N THR A 172 18.97 18.32 1.03
CA THR A 172 19.32 19.51 0.22
C THR A 172 20.73 19.42 -0.38
N ALA A 173 21.57 18.51 0.13
CA ALA A 173 22.94 18.36 -0.32
C ALA A 173 23.01 17.59 -1.65
N PRO A 174 23.96 17.90 -2.55
CA PRO A 174 24.18 17.09 -3.74
C PRO A 174 24.54 15.65 -3.34
N GLY A 175 24.13 14.70 -4.19
CA GLY A 175 24.44 13.29 -4.06
C GLY A 175 25.91 12.98 -4.36
N PRO A 176 26.30 11.70 -4.24
CA PRO A 176 27.71 11.30 -4.30
C PRO A 176 28.32 11.37 -5.71
N GLU A 177 27.51 11.44 -6.76
CA GLU A 177 28.01 11.40 -8.14
C GLU A 177 28.33 12.80 -8.67
N ALA A 178 29.50 12.91 -9.32
CA ALA A 178 29.79 14.06 -10.17
C ALA A 178 28.82 14.09 -11.36
N VAL A 179 28.44 15.29 -11.80
CA VAL A 179 27.44 15.47 -12.87
C VAL A 179 28.10 16.01 -14.13
N THR A 180 27.70 15.43 -15.26
CA THR A 180 27.96 15.97 -16.60
C THR A 180 26.73 16.74 -17.08
N GLU A 181 26.91 18.01 -17.43
CA GLU A 181 25.90 18.88 -18.02
C GLU A 181 26.23 19.15 -19.51
N LEU A 182 25.26 18.98 -20.40
CA LEU A 182 25.38 19.18 -21.84
C LEU A 182 24.20 19.99 -22.38
N THR A 183 24.48 21.18 -22.91
CA THR A 183 23.49 21.95 -23.67
C THR A 183 23.67 21.68 -25.17
N TYR A 184 22.62 21.23 -25.85
CA TYR A 184 22.66 20.89 -27.27
C TYR A 184 21.29 21.06 -27.95
N ASN A 185 21.27 20.91 -29.28
CA ASN A 185 20.03 20.84 -30.06
C ASN A 185 19.84 19.42 -30.59
N ILE A 186 18.60 18.92 -30.52
CA ILE A 186 18.20 17.71 -31.25
C ILE A 186 18.41 17.94 -32.75
N ASN A 187 18.79 16.90 -33.48
CA ASN A 187 18.81 16.93 -34.94
C ASN A 187 17.45 17.37 -35.49
N ALA A 188 17.40 18.38 -36.36
CA ALA A 188 16.14 18.95 -36.85
C ALA A 188 15.21 17.94 -37.54
N ALA A 189 15.75 16.92 -38.22
CA ALA A 189 14.94 15.88 -38.85
C ALA A 189 14.30 14.95 -37.80
N VAL A 190 15.04 14.61 -36.75
CA VAL A 190 14.56 13.83 -35.60
C VAL A 190 13.53 14.64 -34.80
N ALA A 191 13.82 15.92 -34.56
CA ALA A 191 12.88 16.84 -33.92
C ALA A 191 11.54 16.87 -34.68
N THR A 192 11.61 17.02 -36.00
CA THR A 192 10.43 17.02 -36.88
C THR A 192 9.66 15.70 -36.80
N SER A 193 10.33 14.54 -36.76
CA SER A 193 9.64 13.24 -36.69
C SER A 193 8.87 13.03 -35.39
N PHE A 194 9.27 13.68 -34.30
CA PHE A 194 8.56 13.65 -33.01
C PHE A 194 7.66 14.86 -32.76
N GLY A 195 7.39 15.66 -33.81
CA GLY A 195 6.46 16.80 -33.72
C GLY A 195 7.02 18.03 -33.00
N ILE A 196 8.34 18.10 -32.78
CA ILE A 196 9.01 19.27 -32.22
C ILE A 196 9.16 20.32 -33.34
N PRO A 197 8.57 21.52 -33.21
CA PRO A 197 8.66 22.55 -34.25
C PRO A 197 10.08 23.10 -34.40
N GLY A 198 10.39 23.57 -35.61
CA GLY A 198 11.67 24.24 -35.89
C GLY A 198 11.92 25.42 -34.95
N GLY A 199 13.13 25.49 -34.39
CA GLY A 199 13.52 26.50 -33.39
C GLY A 199 13.24 26.10 -31.94
N PHE A 200 12.66 24.92 -31.68
CA PHE A 200 12.43 24.38 -30.33
C PHE A 200 13.31 23.17 -30.01
N GLU A 201 14.41 22.95 -30.72
CA GLU A 201 15.23 21.74 -30.61
C GLU A 201 16.15 21.70 -29.37
N GLY A 202 16.25 22.80 -28.62
CA GLY A 202 17.19 22.95 -27.51
C GLY A 202 16.90 22.06 -26.31
N GLN A 203 17.93 21.46 -25.74
CA GLN A 203 17.91 20.65 -24.52
C GLN A 203 19.13 20.97 -23.65
N ASN A 204 18.95 20.87 -22.33
CA ASN A 204 20.02 20.85 -21.34
C ASN A 204 19.95 19.55 -20.53
N LEU A 205 20.95 18.69 -20.70
CA LEU A 205 20.98 17.31 -20.20
C LEU A 205 22.00 17.16 -19.06
N PHE A 206 21.57 16.54 -17.97
CA PHE A 206 22.36 16.26 -16.77
C PHE A 206 22.35 14.76 -16.50
N PHE A 207 23.50 14.17 -16.21
CA PHE A 207 23.60 12.77 -15.81
C PHE A 207 24.86 12.52 -14.98
N PRO A 208 24.90 11.45 -14.17
CA PRO A 208 26.12 11.03 -13.49
C PRO A 208 27.27 10.86 -14.48
N THR A 209 28.41 11.50 -14.23
CA THR A 209 29.62 11.30 -15.04
C THR A 209 30.05 9.83 -15.03
N ASN A 210 29.84 9.13 -13.91
CA ASN A 210 30.13 7.71 -13.74
C ASN A 210 28.88 6.82 -13.87
N VAL A 211 28.24 6.81 -15.04
CA VAL A 211 27.03 5.99 -15.32
C VAL A 211 27.24 4.51 -14.96
N ALA A 212 28.38 3.94 -15.33
CA ALA A 212 28.68 2.52 -15.04
C ALA A 212 28.78 2.24 -13.54
N GLY A 213 29.30 3.19 -12.74
CA GLY A 213 29.34 3.09 -11.28
C GLY A 213 27.94 3.12 -10.66
N VAL A 214 27.06 4.00 -11.14
CA VAL A 214 25.66 4.06 -10.71
C VAL A 214 24.92 2.76 -10.99
N ILE A 215 25.09 2.19 -12.20
CA ILE A 215 24.49 0.89 -12.55
C ILE A 215 25.06 -0.22 -11.68
N ALA A 216 26.37 -0.22 -11.43
CA ALA A 216 26.99 -1.21 -10.56
C ALA A 216 26.50 -1.11 -9.11
N ALA A 217 26.23 0.10 -8.62
CA ALA A 217 25.76 0.34 -7.26
C ALA A 217 24.27 0.02 -7.08
N THR A 218 23.43 0.31 -8.08
CA THR A 218 21.97 0.17 -7.99
C THR A 218 21.44 -1.12 -8.60
N GLY A 219 22.21 -1.75 -9.50
CA GLY A 219 21.75 -2.84 -10.34
C GLY A 219 20.70 -2.44 -11.39
N LYS A 220 20.43 -1.13 -11.57
CA LYS A 220 19.42 -0.60 -12.48
C LYS A 220 20.05 0.36 -13.48
N ASN A 221 19.45 0.42 -14.67
CA ASN A 221 19.64 1.55 -15.58
C ASN A 221 19.05 2.83 -14.98
N LEU A 222 19.48 3.98 -15.49
CA LEU A 222 19.17 5.28 -14.91
C LEU A 222 17.78 5.76 -15.36
N PRO A 223 16.88 6.15 -14.42
CA PRO A 223 15.58 6.74 -14.75
C PRO A 223 15.71 8.09 -15.43
N LEU A 224 14.64 8.50 -16.11
CA LEU A 224 14.58 9.78 -16.82
C LEU A 224 13.71 10.78 -16.06
N ILE A 225 14.15 12.04 -16.01
CA ILE A 225 13.39 13.18 -15.48
C ILE A 225 13.37 14.27 -16.54
N ILE A 226 12.18 14.66 -16.98
CA ILE A 226 11.98 15.64 -18.05
C ILE A 226 11.43 16.93 -17.42
N VAL A 227 12.09 18.06 -17.67
CA VAL A 227 11.69 19.37 -17.14
C VAL A 227 11.21 20.28 -18.28
N SER A 228 9.93 20.61 -18.26
CA SER A 228 9.25 21.45 -19.25
C SER A 228 9.07 22.86 -18.71
N HIS A 229 9.87 23.81 -19.21
CA HIS A 229 9.79 25.19 -18.74
C HIS A 229 8.48 25.89 -19.14
N GLY A 230 8.15 26.94 -18.39
CA GLY A 230 7.05 27.86 -18.59
C GLY A 230 7.38 29.08 -19.45
N ASN A 231 6.40 29.94 -19.63
CA ASN A 231 6.51 31.10 -20.51
C ASN A 231 7.26 32.25 -19.83
N GLY A 232 8.21 32.88 -20.52
CA GLY A 232 8.95 34.04 -20.00
C GLY A 232 10.25 33.70 -19.27
N HIS A 233 10.58 32.43 -19.13
CA HIS A 233 11.87 31.93 -18.65
C HIS A 233 12.33 30.74 -19.52
N TRP A 234 13.57 30.28 -19.32
CA TRP A 234 14.25 29.38 -20.25
C TRP A 234 14.58 28.02 -19.63
N TYR A 235 14.79 27.01 -20.47
CA TYR A 235 15.06 25.63 -20.05
C TYR A 235 16.44 25.49 -19.39
N GLU A 236 17.38 26.35 -19.71
CA GLU A 236 18.70 26.44 -19.09
C GLU A 236 18.64 26.92 -17.63
N ASN A 237 17.48 27.34 -17.12
CA ASN A 237 17.35 27.92 -15.79
C ASN A 237 17.14 26.86 -14.69
N TYR A 238 17.08 25.58 -15.02
CA TYR A 238 16.78 24.48 -14.08
C TYR A 238 18.02 23.71 -13.63
N ASN A 239 19.21 24.31 -13.73
CA ASN A 239 20.46 23.67 -13.41
C ASN A 239 20.55 23.17 -11.96
N HIS A 240 19.88 23.84 -11.00
CA HIS A 240 19.88 23.38 -9.61
C HIS A 240 19.15 22.02 -9.47
N ILE A 241 17.98 21.86 -10.12
CA ILE A 241 17.26 20.57 -10.17
C ILE A 241 18.08 19.54 -10.93
N GLY A 242 18.58 19.90 -12.12
CA GLY A 242 19.34 19.03 -13.00
C GLY A 242 20.59 18.46 -12.32
N ASN A 243 21.43 19.33 -11.74
CA ASN A 243 22.62 18.90 -11.01
C ASN A 243 22.28 18.11 -9.75
N HIS A 244 21.27 18.53 -8.99
CA HIS A 244 20.91 17.84 -7.76
C HIS A 244 20.42 16.41 -8.02
N LEU A 245 19.40 16.22 -8.84
CA LEU A 245 18.86 14.88 -9.10
C LEU A 245 19.85 14.02 -9.90
N ALA A 246 20.60 14.58 -10.87
CA ALA A 246 21.62 13.80 -11.57
C ALA A 246 22.71 13.27 -10.62
N SER A 247 23.08 14.02 -9.58
CA SER A 247 24.06 13.56 -8.58
C SER A 247 23.57 12.37 -7.72
N TYR A 248 22.27 12.05 -7.77
CA TYR A 248 21.64 10.87 -7.13
C TYR A 248 21.30 9.74 -8.11
N GLY A 249 21.86 9.76 -9.32
CA GLY A 249 21.75 8.63 -10.26
C GLY A 249 20.61 8.72 -11.27
N TYR A 250 20.08 9.92 -11.54
CA TYR A 250 19.04 10.14 -12.54
C TYR A 250 19.60 10.80 -13.80
N VAL A 251 18.96 10.57 -14.96
CA VAL A 251 19.18 11.39 -16.16
C VAL A 251 18.11 12.47 -16.16
N VAL A 252 18.52 13.73 -16.08
CA VAL A 252 17.60 14.88 -16.06
C VAL A 252 17.77 15.68 -17.34
N MET A 253 16.69 16.08 -17.98
CA MET A 253 16.74 16.89 -19.19
C MET A 253 15.69 17.99 -19.12
N SER A 254 16.11 19.24 -19.22
CA SER A 254 15.21 20.36 -19.48
C SER A 254 15.22 20.72 -20.96
N HIS A 255 14.06 20.98 -21.56
CA HIS A 255 13.96 21.24 -23.00
C HIS A 255 13.31 22.58 -23.30
N ARG A 256 13.63 23.16 -24.46
CA ARG A 256 12.95 24.34 -24.99
C ARG A 256 11.49 24.02 -25.30
N ASN A 257 10.62 24.40 -24.39
CA ASN A 257 9.19 24.11 -24.43
C ASN A 257 8.44 25.15 -25.26
N ASN A 258 7.52 24.71 -26.10
CA ASN A 258 6.77 25.61 -26.97
C ASN A 258 5.52 26.16 -26.27
N THR A 259 5.73 27.14 -25.40
CA THR A 259 4.67 27.83 -24.64
C THR A 259 4.03 28.99 -25.42
N GLY A 260 4.55 29.30 -26.62
CA GLY A 260 4.29 30.53 -27.38
C GLY A 260 2.99 30.56 -28.22
N PRO A 261 2.41 29.41 -28.61
CA PRO A 261 0.97 29.35 -28.94
C PRO A 261 0.07 29.01 -27.73
N GLY A 262 0.59 28.28 -26.73
CA GLY A 262 -0.14 27.93 -25.50
C GLY A 262 0.31 26.60 -24.88
N VAL A 263 -0.46 26.11 -23.92
CA VAL A 263 -0.14 24.90 -23.13
C VAL A 263 -0.32 23.59 -23.92
N VAL A 264 -1.21 23.58 -24.93
CA VAL A 264 -1.38 22.42 -25.82
C VAL A 264 -0.13 22.19 -26.68
N THR A 265 0.52 23.25 -27.16
CA THR A 265 1.81 23.12 -27.87
C THR A 265 2.94 22.77 -26.91
N ALA A 266 2.89 23.24 -25.67
CA ALA A 266 3.82 22.84 -24.62
C ALA A 266 3.73 21.33 -24.32
N SER A 267 2.52 20.76 -24.27
CA SER A 267 2.33 19.30 -24.14
C SER A 267 2.94 18.54 -25.31
N THR A 268 2.82 19.08 -26.53
CA THR A 268 3.38 18.46 -27.74
C THR A 268 4.90 18.41 -27.68
N THR A 269 5.55 19.48 -27.22
CA THR A 269 7.01 19.47 -27.02
C THR A 269 7.44 18.60 -25.85
N THR A 270 6.66 18.50 -24.76
CA THR A 270 6.95 17.57 -23.66
C THR A 270 7.02 16.12 -24.16
N LEU A 271 5.98 15.68 -24.89
CA LEU A 271 5.90 14.35 -25.49
C LEU A 271 7.04 14.12 -26.50
N GLY A 272 7.19 15.04 -27.45
CA GLY A 272 8.16 14.91 -28.53
C GLY A 272 9.62 14.92 -28.04
N HIS A 273 9.96 15.75 -27.05
CA HIS A 273 11.32 15.78 -26.49
C HIS A 273 11.63 14.55 -25.63
N THR A 274 10.63 13.94 -24.99
CA THR A 274 10.82 12.67 -24.27
C THR A 274 11.19 11.56 -25.25
N ASP A 275 10.43 11.39 -26.33
CA ASP A 275 10.73 10.42 -27.39
C ASP A 275 12.09 10.72 -28.07
N ALA A 276 12.33 11.99 -28.42
CA ALA A 276 13.56 12.38 -29.10
C ALA A 276 14.81 12.17 -28.22
N LEU A 277 14.72 12.38 -26.90
CA LEU A 277 15.83 12.09 -26.00
C LEU A 277 16.17 10.60 -26.01
N ILE A 278 15.16 9.74 -25.87
CA ILE A 278 15.34 8.29 -25.85
C ILE A 278 15.90 7.79 -27.19
N ASP A 279 15.34 8.26 -28.31
CA ASP A 279 15.83 7.97 -29.66
C ASP A 279 17.32 8.29 -29.81
N GLN A 280 17.71 9.51 -29.44
CA GLN A 280 19.06 10.00 -29.65
C GLN A 280 20.08 9.36 -28.70
N ILE A 281 19.68 9.02 -27.46
CA ILE A 281 20.52 8.21 -26.55
C ILE A 281 20.73 6.81 -27.13
N ASN A 282 19.66 6.17 -27.60
CA ASN A 282 19.73 4.83 -28.19
C ASN A 282 20.58 4.80 -29.46
N ALA A 283 20.53 5.86 -30.26
CA ALA A 283 21.36 6.03 -31.45
C ALA A 283 22.83 6.40 -31.12
N GLY A 284 23.14 6.75 -29.87
CA GLY A 284 24.46 7.29 -29.49
C GLY A 284 24.77 8.64 -30.17
N ALA A 285 23.73 9.40 -30.51
CA ALA A 285 23.82 10.59 -31.35
C ALA A 285 24.16 11.87 -30.58
N ILE A 286 24.01 11.87 -29.26
CA ILE A 286 24.27 13.04 -28.40
C ILE A 286 25.78 13.09 -28.07
N PRO A 287 26.54 14.08 -28.57
CA PRO A 287 27.96 14.18 -28.30
C PRO A 287 28.23 14.34 -26.80
N GLY A 288 29.09 13.51 -26.23
CA GLY A 288 29.43 13.54 -24.80
C GLY A 288 28.52 12.68 -23.91
N ALA A 289 27.40 12.15 -24.43
CA ALA A 289 26.46 11.32 -23.66
C ALA A 289 26.50 9.83 -24.03
N GLY A 290 27.55 9.35 -24.71
CA GLY A 290 27.66 7.95 -25.14
C GLY A 290 27.64 6.92 -24.00
N ALA A 291 27.91 7.35 -22.76
CA ALA A 291 27.77 6.51 -21.57
C ALA A 291 26.31 6.12 -21.26
N LEU A 292 25.32 6.85 -21.78
CA LEU A 292 23.89 6.59 -21.59
C LEU A 292 23.33 5.53 -22.54
N THR A 293 23.99 5.25 -23.67
CA THR A 293 23.50 4.28 -24.66
C THR A 293 23.38 2.88 -24.06
N GLY A 294 22.15 2.35 -24.03
CA GLY A 294 21.84 1.05 -23.40
C GLY A 294 21.71 1.07 -21.87
N ASN A 295 21.88 2.25 -21.25
CA ASN A 295 22.02 2.43 -19.81
C ASN A 295 20.91 3.31 -19.18
N ILE A 296 19.89 3.67 -19.96
CA ILE A 296 18.68 4.36 -19.49
C ILE A 296 17.55 3.38 -19.21
N ASP A 297 16.66 3.77 -18.31
CA ASP A 297 15.46 3.03 -17.91
C ASP A 297 14.23 3.82 -18.34
N VAL A 298 13.64 3.39 -19.46
CA VAL A 298 12.47 4.05 -20.05
C VAL A 298 11.18 3.70 -19.35
N ASP A 299 11.19 2.69 -18.47
CA ASP A 299 10.02 2.26 -17.71
C ASP A 299 9.84 3.11 -16.44
N ARG A 300 10.75 4.07 -16.18
CA ARG A 300 10.74 4.96 -15.01
C ARG A 300 11.02 6.41 -15.41
N ILE A 301 9.96 7.11 -15.81
CA ILE A 301 10.01 8.50 -16.27
C ILE A 301 9.27 9.40 -15.29
N VAL A 302 9.84 10.57 -14.99
CA VAL A 302 9.18 11.67 -14.26
C VAL A 302 9.05 12.87 -15.17
N TRP A 303 7.88 13.50 -15.17
CA TRP A 303 7.67 14.79 -15.81
C TRP A 303 7.53 15.89 -14.77
N ILE A 304 8.29 16.97 -14.96
CA ILE A 304 8.24 18.17 -14.16
C ILE A 304 7.89 19.32 -15.10
N GLY A 305 6.90 20.13 -14.76
CA GLY A 305 6.60 21.33 -15.53
C GLY A 305 6.59 22.57 -14.65
N HIS A 306 6.76 23.75 -15.24
CA HIS A 306 6.64 25.04 -14.55
C HIS A 306 5.66 25.96 -15.29
N SER A 307 4.73 26.64 -14.60
CA SER A 307 3.79 27.60 -15.19
C SER A 307 2.98 26.95 -16.31
N ARG A 308 2.96 27.53 -17.52
CA ARG A 308 2.39 26.91 -18.72
C ARG A 308 2.95 25.52 -19.04
N GLY A 309 4.21 25.26 -18.68
CA GLY A 309 4.82 23.93 -18.81
C GLY A 309 4.27 22.92 -17.80
N ALA A 310 3.84 23.38 -16.62
CA ALA A 310 3.21 22.56 -15.59
C ALA A 310 1.79 22.13 -15.97
N GLU A 311 1.03 22.99 -16.64
CA GLU A 311 -0.22 22.55 -17.30
C GLU A 311 0.07 21.62 -18.47
N GLY A 312 1.12 21.93 -19.26
CA GLY A 312 1.53 21.16 -20.42
C GLY A 312 1.87 19.69 -20.12
N VAL A 313 2.50 19.37 -18.98
CA VAL A 313 2.79 17.99 -18.58
C VAL A 313 1.54 17.21 -18.17
N ALA A 314 0.55 17.86 -17.57
CA ALA A 314 -0.74 17.24 -17.28
C ALA A 314 -1.52 16.95 -18.57
N ILE A 315 -1.57 17.92 -19.49
CA ILE A 315 -2.18 17.74 -20.83
C ILE A 315 -1.45 16.65 -21.64
N ALA A 316 -0.13 16.54 -21.50
CA ALA A 316 0.63 15.48 -22.18
C ALA A 316 0.16 14.09 -21.74
N TYR A 317 -0.08 13.89 -20.43
CA TYR A 317 -0.59 12.64 -19.89
C TYR A 317 -2.05 12.39 -20.29
N ASP A 318 -2.90 13.41 -20.19
CA ASP A 318 -4.30 13.39 -20.67
C ASP A 318 -4.41 12.88 -22.10
N ARG A 319 -3.56 13.40 -23.00
CA ARG A 319 -3.55 12.98 -24.41
C ARG A 319 -3.14 11.52 -24.60
N MET A 320 -2.27 10.99 -23.75
CA MET A 320 -1.91 9.56 -23.75
C MET A 320 -3.05 8.71 -23.20
N PHE A 321 -3.70 9.18 -22.13
CA PHE A 321 -4.84 8.52 -21.50
C PHE A 321 -6.02 8.39 -22.48
N ASP A 322 -6.35 9.48 -23.18
CA ASP A 322 -7.42 9.52 -24.20
C ASP A 322 -7.03 8.82 -25.52
N GLY A 323 -5.77 8.41 -25.68
CA GLY A 323 -5.25 7.82 -26.91
C GLY A 323 -5.16 8.80 -28.08
N THR A 324 -5.21 10.11 -27.83
CA THR A 324 -5.02 11.15 -28.86
C THR A 324 -3.54 11.38 -29.21
N TYR A 325 -2.63 10.87 -28.38
CA TYR A 325 -1.21 10.75 -28.67
C TYR A 325 -0.67 9.41 -28.20
N THR A 326 0.11 8.73 -29.05
CA THR A 326 0.81 7.49 -28.68
C THR A 326 2.30 7.72 -28.84
N PRO A 327 3.09 7.75 -27.75
CA PRO A 327 4.53 7.90 -27.86
C PRO A 327 5.19 6.69 -28.52
N THR A 328 6.41 6.89 -29.01
CA THR A 328 7.15 5.86 -29.74
C THR A 328 7.95 4.94 -28.82
N TYR A 329 8.58 5.51 -27.79
CA TYR A 329 9.57 4.81 -26.95
C TYR A 329 9.14 4.58 -25.51
N PHE A 330 7.98 5.10 -25.11
CA PHE A 330 7.41 4.93 -23.78
C PHE A 330 5.89 4.89 -23.85
N ASN A 331 5.27 4.51 -22.75
CA ASN A 331 3.83 4.39 -22.60
C ASN A 331 3.39 5.04 -21.27
N MET A 332 2.07 5.04 -21.02
CA MET A 332 1.49 5.71 -19.86
C MET A 332 1.96 5.13 -18.52
N VAL A 333 2.15 3.81 -18.42
CA VAL A 333 2.58 3.18 -17.16
C VAL A 333 4.05 3.46 -16.83
N ASP A 334 4.83 3.93 -17.80
CA ASP A 334 6.23 4.30 -17.63
C ASP A 334 6.37 5.66 -16.92
N ILE A 335 5.34 6.51 -16.98
CA ILE A 335 5.28 7.78 -16.27
C ILE A 335 4.95 7.51 -14.79
N LYS A 336 5.96 7.63 -13.93
CA LYS A 336 5.83 7.32 -12.50
C LYS A 336 5.34 8.50 -11.67
N LEU A 337 5.55 9.72 -12.15
CA LEU A 337 5.18 10.95 -11.46
C LEU A 337 5.06 12.12 -12.46
N ILE A 338 4.02 12.92 -12.28
CA ILE A 338 3.92 14.27 -12.82
C ILE A 338 4.05 15.26 -11.66
N SER A 339 4.98 16.20 -11.74
CA SER A 339 5.15 17.27 -10.75
C SER A 339 5.00 18.64 -11.41
N SER A 340 3.89 19.32 -11.12
CA SER A 340 3.55 20.63 -11.65
C SER A 340 3.98 21.73 -10.70
N MET A 341 4.89 22.61 -11.14
CA MET A 341 5.25 23.82 -10.40
C MET A 341 4.42 25.00 -10.86
N LEU A 342 3.62 25.57 -9.96
CA LEU A 342 2.85 26.79 -10.19
C LEU A 342 2.03 26.74 -11.50
N PRO A 343 1.22 25.68 -11.74
CA PRO A 343 0.54 25.47 -13.01
C PRO A 343 -0.55 26.50 -13.28
N THR A 344 -0.66 26.87 -14.56
CA THR A 344 -1.86 27.52 -15.10
C THR A 344 -2.98 26.51 -15.32
N ASP A 345 -4.19 27.00 -15.59
CA ASP A 345 -5.33 26.18 -16.00
C ASP A 345 -6.10 26.80 -17.18
N PHE A 346 -5.44 26.92 -18.33
CA PHE A 346 -6.03 27.48 -19.56
C PHE A 346 -7.03 26.55 -20.24
N GLN A 347 -6.94 25.23 -20.06
CA GLN A 347 -7.77 24.27 -20.80
C GLN A 347 -8.89 23.62 -19.96
N GLY A 348 -8.83 23.71 -18.63
CA GLY A 348 -9.88 23.19 -17.75
C GLY A 348 -9.99 21.67 -17.75
N THR A 349 -11.08 21.18 -17.16
CA THR A 349 -11.29 19.78 -16.76
C THR A 349 -11.19 18.72 -17.86
N ASN A 350 -11.53 19.05 -19.10
CA ASN A 350 -11.56 18.10 -20.22
C ASN A 350 -10.21 17.89 -20.90
N THR A 351 -9.15 18.59 -20.48
CA THR A 351 -7.85 18.53 -21.17
C THR A 351 -6.67 18.67 -20.20
N ALA A 352 -6.79 19.53 -19.19
CA ALA A 352 -5.79 19.66 -18.13
C ALA A 352 -6.15 18.74 -16.95
N ASN A 353 -6.16 17.43 -17.21
CA ASN A 353 -6.52 16.39 -16.25
C ASN A 353 -5.36 15.37 -16.10
N PRO A 354 -4.75 15.25 -14.92
CA PRO A 354 -3.72 14.23 -14.68
C PRO A 354 -4.23 12.78 -14.66
N HIS A 355 -5.54 12.56 -14.64
CA HIS A 355 -6.21 11.27 -14.54
C HIS A 355 -5.64 10.42 -13.39
N ASN A 356 -5.19 9.21 -13.69
CA ASN A 356 -4.67 8.25 -12.71
C ASN A 356 -3.15 8.34 -12.53
N ALA A 357 -2.48 9.38 -13.05
CA ALA A 357 -1.07 9.60 -12.77
C ALA A 357 -0.86 9.85 -11.27
N ASN A 358 0.28 9.42 -10.72
CA ASN A 358 0.75 10.01 -9.47
C ASN A 358 1.08 11.48 -9.75
N PHE A 359 0.45 12.39 -9.02
CA PHE A 359 0.50 13.82 -9.26
C PHE A 359 1.00 14.59 -8.04
N HIS A 360 1.93 15.50 -8.27
CA HIS A 360 2.46 16.42 -7.28
C HIS A 360 2.28 17.88 -7.74
N LEU A 361 1.84 18.75 -6.83
CA LEU A 361 1.71 20.19 -7.06
C LEU A 361 2.70 20.97 -6.20
N TRP A 362 3.42 21.93 -6.79
CA TRP A 362 4.01 23.04 -6.03
C TRP A 362 3.13 24.29 -6.17
N THR A 363 2.81 24.90 -5.03
CA THR A 363 2.14 26.20 -4.95
C THR A 363 3.03 27.16 -4.16
N ALA A 364 3.00 28.45 -4.50
CA ALA A 364 3.75 29.48 -3.79
C ALA A 364 2.82 30.62 -3.41
N SER A 365 2.64 30.83 -2.11
CA SER A 365 1.64 31.79 -1.64
C SER A 365 2.01 33.25 -1.92
N GLY A 366 3.29 33.53 -2.18
CA GLY A 366 3.74 34.86 -2.59
C GLY A 366 3.69 35.11 -4.11
N ASP A 367 3.29 34.13 -4.92
CA ASP A 367 3.23 34.24 -6.37
C ASP A 367 2.23 35.33 -6.80
N SER A 368 2.68 36.22 -7.69
CA SER A 368 1.88 37.28 -8.29
C SER A 368 1.70 37.15 -9.81
N ASP A 369 2.10 36.03 -10.41
CA ASP A 369 1.92 35.69 -11.83
C ASP A 369 0.85 34.60 -11.99
N VAL A 370 1.09 33.42 -11.41
CA VAL A 370 0.07 32.35 -11.27
C VAL A 370 -0.46 32.42 -9.85
N ASP A 371 -1.14 33.53 -9.62
CA ASP A 371 -1.40 34.03 -8.30
C ASP A 371 -2.57 33.33 -7.59
N GLY A 372 -3.26 32.39 -8.24
CA GLY A 372 -4.47 31.72 -7.74
C GLY A 372 -5.62 32.61 -7.27
N SER A 373 -5.69 33.89 -7.62
CA SER A 373 -6.78 34.78 -7.19
C SER A 373 -8.18 34.24 -7.52
N ALA A 374 -9.18 34.54 -6.69
CA ALA A 374 -10.57 34.10 -6.87
C ALA A 374 -11.13 34.49 -8.24
N GLY A 375 -10.80 35.70 -8.72
CA GLY A 375 -11.23 36.20 -10.02
C GLY A 375 -10.47 35.66 -11.23
N CYS A 376 -9.54 34.72 -11.07
CA CYS A 376 -8.72 34.17 -12.14
C CYS A 376 -8.62 32.64 -12.07
N ASP A 377 -9.61 31.90 -12.58
CA ASP A 377 -9.58 30.43 -12.67
C ASP A 377 -8.30 29.90 -13.32
N LEU A 378 -7.82 30.55 -14.39
CA LEU A 378 -6.60 30.14 -15.10
C LEU A 378 -5.30 30.34 -14.28
N CYS A 379 -5.37 31.12 -13.20
CA CYS A 379 -4.27 31.36 -12.27
C CYS A 379 -4.30 30.40 -11.07
N GLN A 380 -5.38 29.60 -10.88
CA GLN A 380 -5.55 28.73 -9.71
C GLN A 380 -4.83 27.40 -9.88
N THR A 381 -3.83 27.18 -9.03
CA THR A 381 -2.89 26.06 -9.15
C THR A 381 -3.50 24.71 -8.72
N PHE A 382 -4.44 24.74 -7.77
CA PHE A 382 -5.00 23.52 -7.16
C PHE A 382 -5.99 22.78 -8.06
N HIS A 383 -6.53 23.38 -9.12
CA HIS A 383 -7.43 22.69 -10.05
C HIS A 383 -6.84 21.39 -10.61
N LEU A 384 -5.60 21.44 -11.09
CA LEU A 384 -4.95 20.26 -11.68
C LEU A 384 -4.67 19.19 -10.62
N HIS A 385 -4.29 19.63 -9.42
CA HIS A 385 -4.16 18.72 -8.28
C HIS A 385 -5.48 18.01 -8.05
N ASP A 386 -6.56 18.75 -7.87
CA ASP A 386 -7.83 18.20 -7.43
C ASP A 386 -8.53 17.32 -8.49
N ARG A 387 -8.18 17.46 -9.77
CA ARG A 387 -8.57 16.57 -10.87
C ARG A 387 -7.86 15.21 -10.87
N GLY A 388 -6.70 15.11 -10.21
CA GLY A 388 -5.94 13.86 -10.10
C GLY A 388 -6.69 12.80 -9.29
N THR A 389 -6.70 11.57 -9.81
CA THR A 389 -7.35 10.38 -9.22
C THR A 389 -6.37 9.28 -8.81
N GLY A 390 -5.08 9.40 -9.20
CA GLY A 390 -3.98 8.61 -8.63
C GLY A 390 -3.46 9.23 -7.33
N ASN A 391 -2.34 8.74 -6.81
CA ASN A 391 -1.72 9.37 -5.63
C ASN A 391 -1.51 10.85 -5.87
N ARG A 392 -1.92 11.66 -4.90
CA ARG A 392 -1.96 13.11 -5.06
C ARG A 392 -1.30 13.80 -3.88
N GLN A 393 -0.43 14.75 -4.18
CA GLN A 393 0.33 15.48 -3.18
C GLN A 393 0.48 16.95 -3.55
N SER A 394 0.57 17.82 -2.56
CA SER A 394 0.96 19.22 -2.76
C SER A 394 2.08 19.60 -1.80
N THR A 395 2.89 20.57 -2.22
CA THR A 395 3.83 21.30 -1.35
C THR A 395 3.59 22.78 -1.56
N VAL A 396 3.02 23.45 -0.56
CA VAL A 396 2.84 24.90 -0.56
C VAL A 396 4.06 25.52 0.12
N VAL A 397 4.65 26.54 -0.50
CA VAL A 397 5.78 27.27 0.08
C VAL A 397 5.38 28.74 0.25
N GLN A 398 5.09 29.13 1.49
CA GLN A 398 4.79 30.54 1.79
C GLN A 398 6.02 31.42 1.54
N GLY A 399 5.78 32.71 1.31
CA GLY A 399 6.87 33.67 1.14
C GLY A 399 7.70 33.51 -0.14
N THR A 400 7.25 32.69 -1.10
CA THR A 400 7.94 32.43 -2.37
C THR A 400 7.23 33.10 -3.55
N GLY A 401 7.99 33.65 -4.52
CA GLY A 401 7.46 34.20 -5.78
C GLY A 401 7.68 33.26 -6.97
N HIS A 402 6.97 33.51 -8.09
CA HIS A 402 6.94 32.63 -9.27
C HIS A 402 8.33 32.24 -9.78
N ALA A 403 9.19 33.24 -9.99
CA ALA A 403 10.49 33.05 -10.64
C ALA A 403 11.55 32.42 -9.72
N TRP A 404 11.26 32.24 -8.42
CA TRP A 404 12.23 31.66 -7.48
C TRP A 404 12.31 30.13 -7.54
N PHE A 405 11.44 29.46 -8.32
CA PHE A 405 11.55 28.03 -8.63
C PHE A 405 12.57 27.71 -9.74
N HIS A 406 13.27 28.72 -10.28
CA HIS A 406 14.32 28.57 -11.29
C HIS A 406 15.49 29.55 -11.06
N ASN A 407 16.65 29.29 -11.67
CA ASN A 407 17.87 30.09 -11.54
C ASN A 407 17.92 31.33 -12.46
N GLY A 408 16.82 31.63 -13.16
CA GLY A 408 16.74 32.73 -14.11
C GLY A 408 16.58 34.09 -13.45
N GLY A 409 17.40 35.06 -13.84
CA GLY A 409 17.19 36.46 -13.44
C GLY A 409 15.92 37.07 -14.05
N GLY A 410 15.29 38.01 -13.33
CA GLY A 410 14.05 38.66 -13.76
C GLY A 410 13.27 39.25 -12.57
N SER A 411 12.01 39.63 -12.80
CA SER A 411 11.07 39.91 -11.69
C SER A 411 10.83 38.62 -10.92
N SER A 412 10.83 38.67 -9.59
CA SER A 412 10.47 37.53 -8.75
C SER A 412 9.00 37.14 -8.89
N TRP A 413 8.16 38.08 -9.37
CA TRP A 413 6.70 37.99 -9.32
C TRP A 413 6.23 37.57 -7.92
N PHE A 414 6.68 38.38 -6.95
CA PHE A 414 6.40 38.18 -5.53
C PHE A 414 5.55 39.32 -4.97
N THR A 415 4.57 38.96 -4.14
CA THR A 415 3.78 39.87 -3.32
C THR A 415 3.59 39.29 -1.91
N GLY A 416 3.44 40.17 -0.91
CA GLY A 416 3.19 39.79 0.48
C GLY A 416 4.31 40.15 1.44
N PRO A 417 4.10 39.93 2.75
CA PRO A 417 4.91 40.54 3.80
C PRO A 417 6.23 39.81 4.13
N CYS A 418 6.38 38.52 3.77
CA CYS A 418 7.45 37.65 4.29
C CYS A 418 8.21 36.93 3.15
N PRO A 419 9.05 37.62 2.34
CA PRO A 419 9.80 36.97 1.27
C PRO A 419 10.94 36.09 1.81
N ILE A 420 11.02 34.83 1.37
CA ILE A 420 12.14 33.93 1.70
C ILE A 420 13.27 33.98 0.67
N GLY A 421 12.99 34.42 -0.56
CA GLY A 421 13.96 34.57 -1.64
C GLY A 421 14.40 33.25 -2.31
N GLU A 422 14.99 33.37 -3.49
CA GLU A 422 15.39 32.26 -4.37
C GLU A 422 16.22 31.18 -3.66
N ALA A 423 17.22 31.58 -2.85
CA ALA A 423 18.11 30.63 -2.19
C ALA A 423 17.38 29.71 -1.21
N ASN A 424 16.45 30.25 -0.40
CA ASN A 424 15.68 29.45 0.55
C ASN A 424 14.59 28.64 -0.18
N THR A 425 13.96 29.21 -1.22
CA THR A 425 13.06 28.45 -2.10
C THR A 425 13.75 27.23 -2.68
N HIS A 426 14.98 27.34 -3.19
CA HIS A 426 15.72 26.18 -3.73
C HIS A 426 16.06 25.15 -2.66
N LEU A 427 16.40 25.57 -1.43
CA LEU A 427 16.66 24.62 -0.34
C LEU A 427 15.41 23.79 -0.01
N VAL A 428 14.23 24.42 0.04
CA VAL A 428 12.95 23.71 0.20
C VAL A 428 12.68 22.81 -1.01
N GLN A 429 12.85 23.35 -2.22
CA GLN A 429 12.57 22.66 -3.48
C GLN A 429 13.43 21.40 -3.65
N LEU A 430 14.75 21.50 -3.50
CA LEU A 430 15.66 20.37 -3.60
C LEU A 430 15.43 19.36 -2.47
N GLY A 431 15.24 19.87 -1.25
CA GLY A 431 15.03 19.06 -0.05
C GLY A 431 13.82 18.14 -0.11
N HIS A 432 12.77 18.50 -0.86
CA HIS A 432 11.58 17.66 -1.08
C HIS A 432 11.52 17.00 -2.46
N PHE A 433 12.11 17.59 -3.51
CA PHE A 433 12.13 16.92 -4.82
C PHE A 433 12.83 15.58 -4.77
N LEU A 434 13.95 15.49 -4.04
CA LEU A 434 14.68 14.23 -3.92
C LEU A 434 13.79 13.15 -3.23
N PRO A 435 13.22 13.36 -2.02
CA PRO A 435 12.26 12.44 -1.43
C PRO A 435 11.07 12.11 -2.35
N LEU A 436 10.48 13.11 -3.01
CA LEU A 436 9.35 12.94 -3.91
C LEU A 436 9.67 11.98 -5.06
N VAL A 437 10.78 12.21 -5.78
CA VAL A 437 11.23 11.34 -6.87
C VAL A 437 11.57 9.95 -6.33
N LYS A 438 12.27 9.87 -5.18
CA LYS A 438 12.63 8.59 -4.54
C LYS A 438 11.40 7.78 -4.14
N ARG A 439 10.31 8.42 -3.71
CA ARG A 439 9.03 7.74 -3.41
C ARG A 439 8.49 7.00 -4.63
N TYR A 440 8.33 7.72 -5.75
CA TYR A 440 7.59 7.19 -6.90
C TYR A 440 8.45 6.41 -7.88
N VAL A 441 9.76 6.66 -7.93
CA VAL A 441 10.68 6.00 -8.87
C VAL A 441 11.42 4.83 -8.24
N ASP A 442 11.72 4.91 -6.94
CA ASP A 442 12.55 3.94 -6.24
C ASP A 442 11.82 3.19 -5.10
N ASP A 443 10.56 3.54 -4.81
CA ASP A 443 9.79 3.04 -3.66
C ASP A 443 10.54 3.18 -2.33
N ASN A 444 11.19 4.34 -2.14
CA ASN A 444 12.06 4.58 -1.01
C ASN A 444 11.26 4.86 0.27
N ILE A 445 11.15 3.88 1.16
CA ILE A 445 10.32 3.96 2.38
C ILE A 445 10.46 5.26 3.20
N PRO A 446 11.66 5.75 3.59
CA PRO A 446 11.76 6.94 4.44
C PRO A 446 11.38 8.24 3.74
N SER A 447 11.10 8.24 2.43
CA SER A 447 10.62 9.44 1.75
C SER A 447 9.24 9.89 2.23
N ILE A 448 8.39 8.96 2.70
CA ILE A 448 7.00 9.27 3.06
C ILE A 448 6.90 10.29 4.19
N ASP A 449 7.85 10.26 5.14
CA ASP A 449 7.89 11.20 6.26
C ASP A 449 8.18 12.63 5.80
N PHE A 450 8.91 12.83 4.70
CA PHE A 450 9.12 14.16 4.10
C PHE A 450 7.87 14.71 3.39
N LEU A 451 6.93 13.83 3.04
CA LEU A 451 5.74 14.18 2.25
C LEU A 451 4.48 14.28 3.10
N THR A 452 4.53 13.82 4.36
CA THR A 452 3.33 13.63 5.18
C THR A 452 3.45 14.11 6.62
N ARG A 453 4.66 14.32 7.16
CA ARG A 453 4.83 14.90 8.49
C ARG A 453 4.74 16.41 8.42
N GLN A 454 4.28 16.99 9.51
CA GLN A 454 4.22 18.44 9.69
C GLN A 454 5.64 19.02 9.64
N TYR A 455 5.83 20.05 8.81
CA TYR A 455 7.13 20.60 8.46
C TYR A 455 7.92 21.13 9.67
N GLU A 456 7.19 21.62 10.67
CA GLU A 456 7.64 22.14 11.95
C GLU A 456 8.36 21.05 12.75
N SER A 457 7.91 19.80 12.62
CA SER A 457 8.48 18.63 13.29
C SER A 457 9.62 17.98 12.50
N PHE A 458 9.50 17.93 11.17
CA PHE A 458 10.40 17.21 10.29
C PHE A 458 10.52 17.90 8.94
N ARG A 459 11.76 18.24 8.57
CA ARG A 459 12.08 18.98 7.34
C ARG A 459 13.49 18.69 6.86
N PRO A 460 13.83 19.03 5.61
CA PRO A 460 15.20 18.93 5.10
C PRO A 460 16.20 19.70 5.97
N ILE A 461 17.31 19.04 6.34
CA ILE A 461 18.32 19.55 7.29
C ILE A 461 18.91 20.91 6.83
N GLY A 462 19.09 21.08 5.53
CA GLY A 462 19.71 22.29 4.98
C GLY A 462 18.81 23.52 4.97
N VAL A 463 17.51 23.41 5.25
CA VAL A 463 16.61 24.57 5.29
C VAL A 463 16.76 25.30 6.63
N PRO A 464 16.92 26.64 6.65
CA PRO A 464 17.07 27.39 7.89
C PRO A 464 15.88 27.21 8.84
N THR A 465 16.14 26.98 10.13
CA THR A 465 15.10 26.80 11.15
C THR A 465 14.79 28.08 11.94
N GLY A 466 15.55 29.15 11.71
CA GLY A 466 15.41 30.42 12.44
C GLY A 466 14.65 31.49 11.67
N ASP A 467 14.21 31.19 10.44
CA ASP A 467 13.44 32.10 9.60
C ASP A 467 11.95 31.77 9.70
N PRO A 468 11.13 32.57 10.40
CA PRO A 468 9.71 32.31 10.57
C PRO A 468 8.90 32.56 9.28
N CYS A 469 9.51 33.11 8.22
CA CYS A 469 8.85 33.24 6.92
C CYS A 469 8.80 31.91 6.14
N ILE A 470 9.60 30.92 6.53
CA ILE A 470 9.60 29.60 5.87
C ILE A 470 8.51 28.75 6.51
N VAL A 471 7.32 28.81 5.92
CA VAL A 471 6.20 27.93 6.21
C VAL A 471 5.95 27.06 5.00
N VAL A 472 5.85 25.75 5.22
CA VAL A 472 5.64 24.76 4.16
C VAL A 472 4.57 23.79 4.62
N THR A 473 3.53 23.61 3.81
CA THR A 473 2.49 22.62 4.08
C THR A 473 2.44 21.55 3.02
N HIS A 474 1.92 20.39 3.41
CA HIS A 474 1.79 19.23 2.54
C HIS A 474 0.36 18.71 2.53
N GLU A 475 -0.18 18.49 1.35
CA GLU A 475 -1.31 17.59 1.16
C GLU A 475 -0.83 16.22 0.73
N TYR A 476 -1.49 15.18 1.20
CA TYR A 476 -1.23 13.80 0.82
C TYR A 476 -2.52 12.99 0.78
N LEU A 477 -2.84 12.50 -0.41
CA LEU A 477 -3.87 11.50 -0.64
C LEU A 477 -3.18 10.24 -1.18
N ASP A 478 -3.25 9.16 -0.40
CA ASP A 478 -2.92 7.83 -0.89
C ASP A 478 -4.11 7.28 -1.68
N ALA A 479 -4.09 7.60 -2.97
CA ALA A 479 -5.02 7.10 -3.97
C ALA A 479 -4.36 6.02 -4.82
N SER A 480 -3.37 5.32 -4.27
CA SER A 480 -2.77 4.15 -4.88
C SER A 480 -3.91 3.25 -5.37
N PRO A 481 -4.01 3.06 -6.70
CA PRO A 481 -5.22 2.52 -7.28
C PRO A 481 -5.39 1.12 -6.71
N ASN A 482 -6.59 0.85 -6.17
CA ASN A 482 -7.02 -0.47 -5.76
C ASN A 482 -7.00 -1.39 -6.98
N THR A 483 -5.82 -1.91 -7.27
CA THR A 483 -5.53 -2.80 -8.40
C THR A 483 -5.36 -4.21 -7.87
N PRO A 484 -5.54 -5.22 -8.73
CA PRO A 484 -5.10 -6.58 -8.48
C PRO A 484 -3.56 -6.73 -8.33
N SER A 485 -2.86 -5.75 -7.79
CA SER A 485 -1.41 -5.72 -7.59
C SER A 485 -0.99 -4.73 -6.51
N ASN A 486 -1.87 -3.79 -6.13
CA ASN A 486 -1.70 -2.84 -5.04
C ASN A 486 -3.07 -2.51 -4.41
N PRO A 487 -3.63 -3.41 -3.59
CA PRO A 487 -4.93 -3.20 -2.94
C PRO A 487 -4.76 -2.35 -1.68
N GLN A 488 -4.40 -1.08 -1.83
CA GLN A 488 -4.32 -0.18 -0.69
C GLN A 488 -5.72 0.26 -0.24
N LYS A 489 -6.07 -0.23 0.95
CA LYS A 489 -7.37 -0.11 1.62
C LYS A 489 -7.55 1.27 2.27
N THR A 490 -7.40 2.36 1.51
CA THR A 490 -7.86 3.67 1.98
C THR A 490 -9.38 3.62 2.11
N ILE A 491 -9.89 3.81 3.33
CA ILE A 491 -11.33 3.85 3.63
C ILE A 491 -11.73 5.31 3.73
N ILE A 492 -12.45 5.80 2.74
CA ILE A 492 -13.06 7.12 2.77
C ILE A 492 -14.27 7.09 3.70
N ILE A 493 -14.22 7.88 4.77
CA ILE A 493 -15.35 8.13 5.67
C ILE A 493 -16.22 9.25 5.10
N ASP A 494 -15.59 10.35 4.72
CA ASP A 494 -16.26 11.47 4.08
C ASP A 494 -15.36 12.15 3.06
N ASP A 495 -15.79 12.14 1.79
CA ASP A 495 -15.16 12.88 0.71
C ASP A 495 -15.98 14.12 0.33
N TYR A 496 -17.24 14.28 0.75
CA TYR A 496 -18.12 15.38 0.34
C TYR A 496 -18.40 15.48 -1.19
N GLN A 497 -17.70 14.70 -2.02
CA GLN A 497 -17.84 14.59 -3.47
C GLN A 497 -18.94 13.60 -3.86
N SER A 498 -19.20 12.59 -3.03
CA SER A 498 -20.14 11.51 -3.31
C SER A 498 -21.45 11.64 -2.54
N GLN A 499 -21.45 12.43 -1.46
CA GLN A 499 -22.63 12.79 -0.66
C GLN A 499 -22.58 14.28 -0.32
N PHE A 500 -23.71 14.98 -0.45
CA PHE A 500 -23.78 16.45 -0.34
C PHE A 500 -24.62 16.94 0.84
N ALA A 501 -25.11 16.01 1.66
CA ALA A 501 -25.98 16.33 2.78
C ALA A 501 -25.16 16.44 4.07
N THR A 502 -25.16 17.62 4.68
CA THR A 502 -24.39 17.92 5.91
C THR A 502 -24.64 16.98 7.09
N GLY A 503 -25.77 16.29 7.12
CA GLY A 503 -26.11 15.33 8.18
C GLY A 503 -25.72 13.88 7.88
N ILE A 504 -25.06 13.59 6.75
CA ILE A 504 -24.74 12.23 6.31
C ILE A 504 -23.38 12.23 5.61
N SER A 505 -22.46 11.37 6.05
CA SER A 505 -21.16 11.21 5.43
C SER A 505 -21.22 10.43 4.12
N SER A 506 -20.15 10.52 3.34
CA SER A 506 -19.97 9.80 2.07
C SER A 506 -20.06 8.27 2.22
N ILE A 507 -19.63 7.73 3.37
CA ILE A 507 -19.82 6.30 3.70
C ILE A 507 -21.24 5.96 4.19
N GLY A 508 -22.17 6.92 4.18
CA GLY A 508 -23.59 6.73 4.43
C GLY A 508 -24.00 6.73 5.90
N SER A 509 -23.18 7.30 6.79
CA SER A 509 -23.45 7.32 8.24
C SER A 509 -23.81 8.73 8.73
N PRO A 510 -24.58 8.87 9.82
CA PRO A 510 -24.95 10.17 10.35
C PRO A 510 -23.74 11.04 10.69
N VAL A 511 -23.86 12.33 10.39
CA VAL A 511 -22.96 13.38 10.83
C VAL A 511 -23.73 14.30 11.77
N SER A 512 -23.13 14.63 12.91
CA SER A 512 -23.75 15.47 13.94
C SER A 512 -22.79 16.55 14.42
N PHE A 513 -23.30 17.74 14.70
CA PHE A 513 -22.47 18.89 15.04
C PHE A 513 -23.26 19.94 15.83
N ASP A 514 -22.53 20.80 16.55
CA ASP A 514 -23.06 22.01 17.17
C ASP A 514 -22.23 23.27 16.88
N VAL A 515 -21.27 23.16 15.96
CA VAL A 515 -20.55 24.29 15.32
C VAL A 515 -21.50 25.16 14.49
N SER A 516 -21.05 26.38 14.16
CA SER A 516 -21.82 27.38 13.44
C SER A 516 -21.51 27.37 11.93
N ASN A 517 -22.46 27.89 11.13
CA ASN A 517 -22.34 28.11 9.68
C ASN A 517 -21.74 26.91 8.91
N VAL A 518 -22.26 25.72 9.21
CA VAL A 518 -21.91 24.50 8.50
C VAL A 518 -22.48 24.56 7.09
N THR A 519 -21.60 24.49 6.11
CA THR A 519 -21.97 24.39 4.69
C THR A 519 -21.12 23.31 4.04
N GLU A 520 -21.77 22.44 3.25
CA GLU A 520 -21.08 21.58 2.29
C GLU A 520 -21.32 22.11 0.88
N ASP A 521 -20.24 22.45 0.19
CA ASP A 521 -20.32 22.86 -1.21
C ASP A 521 -19.00 22.61 -1.95
N ARG A 522 -18.97 23.01 -3.22
CA ARG A 522 -17.75 23.00 -4.04
C ARG A 522 -16.68 23.89 -3.40
N LEU A 523 -15.42 23.45 -3.49
CA LEU A 523 -14.25 24.15 -2.95
C LEU A 523 -13.81 25.30 -3.87
N ASP A 524 -14.74 26.21 -4.13
CA ASP A 524 -14.52 27.41 -4.93
C ASP A 524 -15.02 28.66 -4.22
N ASP A 525 -14.28 29.75 -4.39
CA ASP A 525 -14.72 31.08 -4.04
C ASP A 525 -15.82 31.51 -5.02
N ASN A 526 -17.02 31.82 -4.51
CA ASN A 526 -18.16 32.13 -5.38
C ASN A 526 -18.13 33.55 -5.93
N ASN A 527 -17.10 34.32 -5.62
CA ASN A 527 -16.99 35.70 -5.99
C ASN A 527 -15.57 36.01 -6.53
N SER A 528 -15.26 37.27 -6.81
CA SER A 528 -13.97 37.66 -7.41
C SER A 528 -12.97 38.19 -6.38
N ASP A 529 -13.28 38.07 -5.09
CA ASP A 529 -12.50 38.53 -3.96
C ASP A 529 -12.54 37.50 -2.82
N PHE A 530 -11.44 37.40 -2.07
CA PHE A 530 -11.34 36.44 -0.98
C PHE A 530 -12.01 36.93 0.33
N ALA A 531 -12.90 37.92 0.26
CA ALA A 531 -13.50 38.49 1.46
C ALA A 531 -14.62 37.59 1.99
N TRP A 532 -14.62 37.38 3.30
CA TRP A 532 -15.66 36.58 3.91
C TRP A 532 -17.03 37.26 3.86
N THR A 533 -18.05 36.53 3.39
CA THR A 533 -19.46 36.90 3.53
C THR A 533 -20.30 35.65 3.82
N SER A 534 -21.49 35.82 4.43
CA SER A 534 -22.39 34.68 4.68
C SER A 534 -22.94 34.03 3.40
N THR A 535 -22.89 34.73 2.28
CA THR A 535 -23.31 34.23 0.96
C THR A 535 -22.19 33.52 0.20
N ASP A 536 -20.95 33.63 0.69
CA ASP A 536 -19.79 32.93 0.13
C ASP A 536 -19.02 32.20 1.24
N PRO A 537 -19.53 31.05 1.69
CA PRO A 537 -19.00 30.34 2.85
C PRO A 537 -17.62 29.70 2.61
N PHE A 538 -17.22 29.53 1.34
CA PHE A 538 -15.95 28.95 0.90
C PHE A 538 -14.95 30.00 0.40
N ASN A 539 -15.07 31.24 0.87
CA ASN A 539 -14.14 32.31 0.50
C ASN A 539 -12.68 31.87 0.70
N GLY A 540 -11.83 32.14 -0.30
CA GLY A 540 -10.43 31.67 -0.31
C GLY A 540 -10.21 30.27 -0.88
N ALA A 541 -11.25 29.47 -1.14
CA ALA A 541 -11.11 28.15 -1.74
C ALA A 541 -10.83 28.27 -3.25
N THR A 542 -9.83 27.53 -3.73
CA THR A 542 -9.34 27.59 -5.11
C THR A 542 -9.04 26.19 -5.67
N GLN A 543 -9.63 25.17 -5.03
CA GLN A 543 -9.43 23.77 -5.39
C GLN A 543 -10.32 23.35 -6.57
N ALA A 544 -11.41 24.07 -6.84
CA ALA A 544 -12.35 23.76 -7.91
C ALA A 544 -12.74 24.99 -8.75
N SER A 545 -12.89 24.79 -10.05
CA SER A 545 -13.62 25.70 -10.94
C SER A 545 -15.11 25.34 -11.02
N ALA A 546 -15.89 26.13 -11.77
CA ALA A 546 -17.30 25.84 -12.04
C ALA A 546 -17.58 24.45 -12.66
N THR A 547 -16.57 23.83 -13.30
CA THR A 547 -16.69 22.49 -13.92
C THR A 547 -16.05 21.36 -13.10
N ASP A 548 -15.31 21.70 -12.05
CA ASP A 548 -14.69 20.73 -11.17
C ASP A 548 -15.69 20.19 -10.14
N LEU A 549 -15.35 19.04 -9.55
CA LEU A 549 -16.22 18.29 -8.65
C LEU A 549 -15.74 18.28 -7.20
N SER A 550 -14.57 18.85 -6.88
CA SER A 550 -14.07 18.90 -5.52
C SER A 550 -14.97 19.73 -4.61
N ARG A 551 -15.29 19.16 -3.46
CA ARG A 551 -16.21 19.67 -2.47
C ARG A 551 -15.57 19.51 -1.10
N GLY A 552 -16.17 20.14 -0.11
CA GLY A 552 -15.74 19.99 1.26
C GLY A 552 -16.82 20.49 2.20
N VAL A 553 -16.51 20.48 3.48
CA VAL A 553 -17.32 21.13 4.51
C VAL A 553 -16.57 22.32 5.09
N VAL A 554 -17.31 23.35 5.45
CA VAL A 554 -16.77 24.50 6.15
C VAL A 554 -17.64 24.86 7.34
N PHE A 555 -17.01 25.18 8.48
CA PHE A 555 -17.71 25.58 9.71
C PHE A 555 -16.83 26.47 10.60
N ASP A 556 -17.43 27.15 11.57
CA ASP A 556 -16.74 28.00 12.53
C ASP A 556 -17.23 27.86 13.97
N TRP A 557 -16.42 28.38 14.90
CA TRP A 557 -16.74 28.48 16.32
C TRP A 557 -16.12 29.73 16.93
N THR A 558 -16.73 30.22 18.01
CA THR A 558 -16.22 31.37 18.78
C THR A 558 -16.47 31.16 20.28
N GLY A 559 -15.39 31.14 21.06
CA GLY A 559 -15.38 31.27 22.53
C GLY A 559 -15.98 30.11 23.34
N ASN A 560 -16.59 29.11 22.70
CA ASN A 560 -17.24 27.97 23.36
C ASN A 560 -16.72 26.65 22.79
N ASN A 561 -16.72 25.60 23.61
CA ASN A 561 -16.40 24.25 23.12
C ASN A 561 -17.53 23.75 22.24
N ARG A 562 -17.19 23.26 21.05
CA ARG A 562 -18.12 22.75 20.02
C ARG A 562 -17.57 21.47 19.40
N PHE A 563 -18.36 20.82 18.56
CA PHE A 563 -17.91 19.64 17.83
C PHE A 563 -18.53 19.45 16.45
N TYR A 564 -17.85 18.62 15.66
CA TYR A 564 -18.32 18.01 14.42
C TYR A 564 -17.94 16.51 14.45
N GLU A 565 -18.91 15.60 14.33
CA GLU A 565 -18.74 14.16 14.57
C GLU A 565 -19.33 13.30 13.43
N TRP A 566 -18.51 12.41 12.88
CA TRP A 566 -18.92 11.34 11.97
C TRP A 566 -19.20 10.06 12.74
N GLU A 567 -20.38 9.48 12.60
CA GLU A 567 -20.63 8.11 13.04
C GLU A 567 -19.94 7.12 12.09
N ILE A 568 -19.37 6.04 12.63
CA ILE A 568 -18.72 4.98 11.86
C ILE A 568 -19.69 3.81 11.64
N PRO A 569 -19.89 3.38 10.38
CA PRO A 569 -20.77 2.26 10.08
C PRO A 569 -20.17 0.95 10.62
N VAL A 570 -21.04 0.05 11.10
CA VAL A 570 -20.65 -1.17 11.82
C VAL A 570 -19.54 -1.98 11.14
N GLY A 571 -19.57 -2.09 9.80
CA GLY A 571 -18.56 -2.84 9.03
C GLY A 571 -17.18 -2.21 8.91
N GLU A 572 -17.01 -0.93 9.28
CA GLU A 572 -15.71 -0.23 9.29
C GLU A 572 -15.24 0.14 10.71
N ARG A 573 -15.94 -0.29 11.77
CA ARG A 573 -15.59 0.08 13.16
C ARG A 573 -14.28 -0.54 13.67
N ASN A 574 -13.74 -1.53 12.96
CA ASN A 574 -12.46 -2.12 13.31
C ASN A 574 -11.32 -1.27 12.73
N PHE A 575 -10.76 -0.40 13.55
CA PHE A 575 -9.68 0.50 13.17
C PHE A 575 -8.30 -0.18 13.26
N THR A 576 -8.18 -1.39 13.81
CA THR A 576 -6.89 -2.11 13.89
C THR A 576 -6.34 -2.56 12.53
N ASP A 577 -7.19 -2.52 11.49
CA ASP A 577 -6.80 -2.89 10.12
C ASP A 577 -6.08 -1.74 9.39
N ASN A 578 -6.06 -0.54 9.98
CA ASN A 578 -5.53 0.68 9.39
C ASN A 578 -4.40 1.25 10.25
N LEU A 579 -3.56 2.10 9.67
CA LEU A 579 -2.42 2.69 10.37
C LEU A 579 -2.70 4.12 10.85
N PHE A 580 -3.36 4.90 9.98
CA PHE A 580 -3.61 6.32 10.22
C PHE A 580 -5.08 6.66 10.05
N LEU A 581 -5.56 7.57 10.90
CA LEU A 581 -6.68 8.45 10.59
C LEU A 581 -6.09 9.71 9.95
N SER A 582 -6.62 10.14 8.81
CA SER A 582 -6.22 11.37 8.15
C SER A 582 -7.39 12.19 7.65
N PHE A 583 -7.19 13.50 7.55
CA PHE A 583 -8.10 14.43 6.88
C PHE A 583 -7.30 15.58 6.29
N ARG A 584 -7.81 16.17 5.21
CA ARG A 584 -7.29 17.40 4.63
C ARG A 584 -8.06 18.59 5.22
N GLY A 585 -7.38 19.68 5.55
CA GLY A 585 -8.05 20.89 5.99
C GLY A 585 -7.22 22.16 5.85
N ALA A 586 -7.88 23.31 5.94
CA ALA A 586 -7.29 24.64 5.88
C ALA A 586 -8.01 25.59 6.84
N GLN A 587 -7.35 26.66 7.25
CA GLN A 587 -8.05 27.80 7.83
C GLN A 587 -8.82 28.57 6.75
N GLY A 588 -10.04 29.03 7.08
CA GLY A 588 -10.79 29.90 6.18
C GLY A 588 -10.17 31.28 6.09
N THR A 589 -9.81 31.72 4.88
CA THR A 589 -9.19 33.01 4.62
C THR A 589 -10.05 34.18 5.10
N GLN A 590 -9.44 35.27 5.60
CA GLN A 590 -10.09 36.56 5.91
C GLN A 590 -11.41 36.52 6.71
N HIS A 591 -11.73 35.38 7.34
CA HIS A 591 -12.87 35.25 8.22
C HIS A 591 -12.60 36.01 9.53
N PRO A 592 -13.60 36.65 10.16
CA PRO A 592 -13.41 37.36 11.43
C PRO A 592 -12.68 36.55 12.51
N ASN A 593 -13.03 35.27 12.69
CA ASN A 593 -12.35 34.37 13.63
C ASN A 593 -10.89 34.06 13.24
N THR A 594 -10.58 33.96 11.95
CA THR A 594 -9.19 33.76 11.47
C THR A 594 -8.36 35.03 11.68
N LEU A 595 -8.94 36.20 11.41
CA LEU A 595 -8.28 37.49 11.62
C LEU A 595 -8.10 37.83 13.10
N ALA A 596 -8.97 37.32 13.97
CA ALA A 596 -8.87 37.50 15.41
C ALA A 596 -7.65 36.78 16.00
N VAL A 597 -7.25 35.65 15.40
CA VAL A 597 -6.13 34.82 15.84
C VAL A 597 -5.28 34.44 14.62
N LEU A 598 -4.35 35.32 14.24
CA LEU A 598 -3.38 35.07 13.18
C LEU A 598 -2.25 34.15 13.69
N SER A 599 -2.57 32.86 13.79
CA SER A 599 -1.64 31.78 14.14
C SER A 599 -2.17 30.45 13.60
N ASP A 600 -1.40 29.39 13.76
CA ASP A 600 -1.84 28.04 13.41
C ASP A 600 -3.07 27.66 14.23
N LEU A 601 -4.03 27.02 13.56
CA LEU A 601 -5.28 26.60 14.15
C LEU A 601 -5.10 25.20 14.72
N THR A 602 -5.42 25.02 16.00
CA THR A 602 -5.31 23.72 16.67
C THR A 602 -6.64 23.31 17.30
N PHE A 603 -6.90 22.01 17.31
CA PHE A 603 -8.07 21.39 17.95
C PHE A 603 -7.78 19.92 18.27
N LYS A 604 -8.70 19.24 18.94
CA LYS A 604 -8.57 17.81 19.26
C LYS A 604 -9.35 16.96 18.27
N VAL A 605 -8.73 15.86 17.86
CA VAL A 605 -9.40 14.73 17.19
C VAL A 605 -9.67 13.68 18.25
N THR A 606 -10.91 13.21 18.33
CA THR A 606 -11.39 12.26 19.33
C THR A 606 -11.93 11.01 18.65
N LEU A 607 -11.45 9.85 19.09
CA LEU A 607 -12.07 8.55 18.78
C LEU A 607 -12.95 8.12 19.94
N ARG A 608 -14.12 7.55 19.63
CA ARG A 608 -15.05 7.01 20.62
C ARG A 608 -15.40 5.57 20.28
N ASP A 609 -15.34 4.68 21.26
CA ASP A 609 -15.67 3.26 21.08
C ASP A 609 -17.13 2.90 21.46
N GLY A 610 -17.52 1.66 21.14
CA GLY A 610 -18.89 1.14 21.31
C GLY A 610 -19.15 0.33 22.58
N GLN A 611 -18.16 0.11 23.45
CA GLN A 611 -18.27 -0.83 24.57
C GLN A 611 -18.98 -0.21 25.79
N GLY A 612 -20.20 -0.66 26.12
CA GLY A 612 -20.85 -0.28 27.38
C GLY A 612 -21.08 1.23 27.55
N VAL A 613 -20.29 1.87 28.44
CA VAL A 613 -20.16 3.33 28.50
C VAL A 613 -19.00 3.71 27.58
N PRO A 614 -19.24 4.36 26.42
CA PRO A 614 -18.21 4.68 25.45
C PRO A 614 -16.98 5.32 26.08
N VAL A 615 -15.80 4.77 25.80
CA VAL A 615 -14.52 5.39 26.14
C VAL A 615 -14.09 6.25 24.97
N SER A 616 -13.45 7.38 25.28
CA SER A 616 -12.93 8.30 24.28
C SER A 616 -11.46 8.61 24.53
N SER A 617 -10.70 8.78 23.47
CA SER A 617 -9.31 9.22 23.50
C SER A 617 -9.13 10.34 22.50
N SER A 618 -8.42 11.41 22.91
CA SER A 618 -8.33 12.65 22.14
C SER A 618 -6.89 13.10 21.98
N ILE A 619 -6.48 13.40 20.75
CA ILE A 619 -5.15 13.90 20.40
C ILE A 619 -5.30 15.30 19.81
N SER A 620 -4.51 16.26 20.29
CA SER A 620 -4.42 17.58 19.66
C SER A 620 -3.66 17.46 18.34
N ILE A 621 -4.14 18.07 17.26
CA ILE A 621 -3.40 18.07 15.99
C ILE A 621 -2.04 18.76 16.13
N GLY A 622 -1.92 19.74 17.03
CA GLY A 622 -0.65 20.40 17.32
C GLY A 622 0.32 19.63 18.21
N ALA A 623 -0.01 18.40 18.61
CA ALA A 623 0.92 17.53 19.32
C ALA A 623 2.14 17.15 18.47
N PHE A 624 1.99 17.18 17.15
CA PHE A 624 3.01 16.80 16.17
C PHE A 624 3.78 18.00 15.60
N GLY A 625 3.85 19.09 16.35
CA GLY A 625 4.69 20.26 16.04
C GLY A 625 4.01 21.40 15.30
N GLY A 626 2.92 21.15 14.56
CA GLY A 626 2.22 22.14 13.74
C GLY A 626 0.75 22.37 14.12
N GLY A 627 -0.10 22.55 13.13
CA GLY A 627 -1.53 22.86 13.24
C GLY A 627 -2.16 22.86 11.85
N LEU A 628 -3.24 23.60 11.65
CA LEU A 628 -3.56 24.08 10.30
C LEU A 628 -2.92 25.45 10.13
N GLU A 629 -2.02 25.59 9.16
CA GLU A 629 -1.18 26.77 8.98
C GLU A 629 -1.98 28.04 8.74
N GLN A 630 -1.42 29.15 9.22
CA GLN A 630 -2.02 30.46 9.02
C GLN A 630 -1.97 30.85 7.53
N PRO A 631 -3.09 31.30 6.91
CA PRO A 631 -3.06 31.73 5.52
C PRO A 631 -2.08 32.88 5.28
N TYR A 632 -1.35 32.81 4.16
CA TYR A 632 -0.33 33.80 3.82
C TYR A 632 -0.92 35.15 3.41
N GLN A 633 -0.50 36.23 4.09
CA GLN A 633 -1.18 37.52 4.07
C GLN A 633 -0.85 38.43 2.86
N ARG A 634 -0.95 37.93 1.64
CA ARG A 634 -0.59 38.69 0.44
C ARG A 634 -1.64 39.72 0.01
N SER A 635 -1.21 40.70 -0.78
CA SER A 635 -2.10 41.63 -1.48
C SER A 635 -2.85 40.91 -2.61
N GLY A 636 -4.17 41.04 -2.69
CA GLY A 636 -5.03 40.24 -3.59
C GLY A 636 -5.79 39.12 -2.87
N GLY A 637 -5.46 38.88 -1.60
CA GLY A 637 -6.12 37.98 -0.65
C GLY A 637 -5.53 36.57 -0.61
N TRP A 638 -5.95 35.77 0.36
CA TRP A 638 -5.21 34.59 0.83
C TRP A 638 -5.90 33.33 0.32
N HIS A 639 -5.15 32.28 0.02
CA HIS A 639 -5.77 31.01 -0.34
C HIS A 639 -6.00 30.19 0.90
N ASN A 640 -7.03 29.35 0.84
CA ASN A 640 -7.19 28.28 1.80
C ASN A 640 -6.12 27.23 1.48
N GLU A 641 -4.97 27.36 2.14
CA GLU A 641 -3.83 26.45 2.02
C GLU A 641 -4.17 25.17 2.76
N MET A 642 -4.69 24.20 2.02
CA MET A 642 -5.01 22.89 2.56
C MET A 642 -3.74 22.14 2.94
N GLU A 643 -3.84 21.34 3.99
CA GLU A 643 -2.80 20.41 4.40
C GLU A 643 -3.41 19.15 4.99
N THR A 644 -2.65 18.07 5.04
CA THR A 644 -3.10 16.78 5.56
C THR A 644 -2.61 16.56 6.97
N ILE A 645 -3.56 16.38 7.89
CA ILE A 645 -3.28 15.90 9.24
C ILE A 645 -3.37 14.38 9.25
N ARG A 646 -2.35 13.71 9.78
CA ARG A 646 -2.30 12.24 9.94
C ARG A 646 -2.02 11.88 11.39
N ILE A 647 -2.87 11.06 11.99
CA ILE A 647 -2.73 10.60 13.37
C ILE A 647 -2.69 9.08 13.37
N ARG A 648 -1.61 8.50 13.90
CA ARG A 648 -1.48 7.04 14.00
C ARG A 648 -2.52 6.51 14.99
N LEU A 649 -3.26 5.49 14.58
CA LEU A 649 -4.40 4.98 15.35
C LEU A 649 -3.99 4.40 16.71
N THR A 650 -2.82 3.76 16.78
CA THR A 650 -2.29 3.21 18.04
C THR A 650 -1.88 4.28 19.04
N ASP A 651 -1.65 5.53 18.62
CA ASP A 651 -1.27 6.61 19.53
C ASP A 651 -2.42 6.98 20.47
N PHE A 652 -3.66 6.75 20.03
CA PHE A 652 -4.86 6.89 20.87
C PHE A 652 -4.93 5.86 22.01
N LEU A 653 -4.08 4.83 22.01
CA LEU A 653 -4.01 3.81 23.07
C LEU A 653 -3.01 4.15 24.17
N ASN A 654 -2.14 5.14 23.95
CA ASN A 654 -1.03 5.39 24.85
C ASN A 654 -1.52 5.72 26.28
N ASN A 655 -0.72 5.33 27.27
CA ASN A 655 -0.97 5.49 28.70
C ASN A 655 -2.33 4.94 29.17
N GLY A 656 -2.77 3.83 28.58
CA GLY A 656 -3.91 3.06 29.04
C GLY A 656 -5.23 3.80 28.87
N SER A 657 -5.40 4.49 27.74
CA SER A 657 -6.61 5.27 27.44
C SER A 657 -7.91 4.47 27.58
N GLY A 658 -7.82 3.14 27.45
CA GLY A 658 -8.96 2.21 27.56
C GLY A 658 -9.79 2.10 26.28
N LEU A 659 -9.39 2.81 25.21
CA LEU A 659 -10.08 2.79 23.92
C LEU A 659 -9.97 1.41 23.24
N ASP A 660 -11.09 0.86 22.79
CA ASP A 660 -11.14 -0.36 21.96
C ASP A 660 -11.12 -0.02 20.46
N LEU A 661 -9.93 -0.04 19.83
CA LEU A 661 -9.79 0.17 18.38
C LEU A 661 -10.55 -0.87 17.53
N THR A 662 -11.01 -1.99 18.10
CA THR A 662 -11.79 -2.99 17.37
C THR A 662 -13.27 -2.63 17.22
N ASP A 663 -13.73 -1.52 17.80
CA ASP A 663 -15.12 -1.03 17.70
C ASP A 663 -15.23 0.48 17.91
N ILE A 664 -14.61 1.26 17.02
CA ILE A 664 -14.75 2.72 16.98
C ILE A 664 -16.09 3.07 16.34
N VAL A 665 -16.94 3.78 17.09
CA VAL A 665 -18.28 4.17 16.65
C VAL A 665 -18.35 5.60 16.13
N ALA A 666 -17.35 6.43 16.42
CA ALA A 666 -17.31 7.81 15.94
C ALA A 666 -15.88 8.38 15.86
N ILE A 667 -15.68 9.24 14.86
CA ILE A 667 -14.56 10.19 14.76
C ILE A 667 -15.15 11.58 15.02
N ARG A 668 -14.53 12.37 15.90
CA ARG A 668 -15.04 13.68 16.29
C ARG A 668 -13.93 14.73 16.31
N LEU A 669 -14.22 15.90 15.76
CA LEU A 669 -13.41 17.10 15.95
C LEU A 669 -14.00 17.88 17.13
N ASP A 670 -13.19 18.03 18.17
CA ASP A 670 -13.52 18.84 19.34
C ASP A 670 -12.78 20.17 19.24
N VAL A 671 -13.53 21.27 19.12
CA VAL A 671 -12.99 22.62 18.94
C VAL A 671 -13.34 23.53 20.12
N GLY A 672 -12.70 24.70 20.21
CA GLY A 672 -12.93 25.69 21.27
C GLY A 672 -11.91 25.66 22.41
N PRO A 673 -12.08 26.53 23.43
CA PRO A 673 -11.03 26.86 24.41
C PRO A 673 -10.43 25.67 25.22
N ALA A 674 -11.18 24.58 25.42
CA ALA A 674 -10.67 23.40 26.11
C ALA A 674 -9.94 22.39 25.19
N ASN A 675 -10.00 22.62 23.88
CA ASN A 675 -9.57 21.68 22.86
C ASN A 675 -8.49 22.22 21.92
N GLY A 676 -8.17 23.51 21.99
CA GLY A 676 -7.17 24.16 21.14
C GLY A 676 -7.49 25.64 21.00
N SER A 677 -7.52 26.15 19.77
CA SER A 677 -7.88 27.53 19.46
C SER A 677 -9.31 27.87 19.93
N SER A 678 -9.45 29.01 20.61
CA SER A 678 -10.73 29.46 21.19
C SER A 678 -11.79 29.83 20.14
N GLU A 679 -11.34 30.22 18.96
CA GLU A 679 -12.14 30.57 17.80
C GLU A 679 -11.40 30.14 16.53
N GLY A 680 -12.15 29.92 15.45
CA GLY A 680 -11.59 29.51 14.17
C GLY A 680 -12.65 29.36 13.10
N ARG A 681 -12.18 29.25 11.86
CA ARG A 681 -12.94 28.87 10.67
C ARG A 681 -12.11 27.83 9.93
N ILE A 682 -12.70 26.69 9.62
CA ILE A 682 -11.98 25.58 9.00
C ILE A 682 -12.73 25.08 7.78
N VAL A 683 -11.98 24.76 6.73
CA VAL A 683 -12.42 23.96 5.58
C VAL A 683 -11.84 22.56 5.75
N ILE A 684 -12.64 21.52 5.50
CA ILE A 684 -12.24 20.10 5.62
C ILE A 684 -12.67 19.33 4.38
N ASP A 685 -11.83 18.39 3.98
CA ASP A 685 -12.10 17.39 2.96
C ASP A 685 -11.39 16.06 3.31
N ASP A 686 -11.75 14.98 2.61
CA ASP A 686 -11.02 13.70 2.57
C ASP A 686 -10.76 13.07 3.95
N VAL A 687 -11.80 12.89 4.77
CA VAL A 687 -11.69 12.16 6.05
C VAL A 687 -11.59 10.67 5.77
N MET A 688 -10.45 10.06 6.12
CA MET A 688 -10.15 8.69 5.73
C MET A 688 -9.33 7.91 6.75
N LEU A 689 -9.40 6.58 6.65
CA LEU A 689 -8.43 5.67 7.25
C LEU A 689 -7.48 5.19 6.15
N SER A 690 -6.17 5.24 6.40
CA SER A 690 -5.16 4.86 5.41
C SER A 690 -4.15 3.87 5.98
N ASN A 691 -3.43 3.19 5.08
CA ASN A 691 -2.36 2.26 5.42
C ASN A 691 -1.13 2.54 4.55
N ASP A 692 0.00 2.81 5.17
CA ASP A 692 1.27 3.06 4.46
C ASP A 692 1.99 1.75 4.11
N ARG A 693 1.45 0.60 4.53
CA ARG A 693 2.02 -0.71 4.24
C ARG A 693 1.75 -1.06 2.77
N ALA A 694 2.82 -1.32 2.02
CA ALA A 694 2.70 -1.93 0.71
C ALA A 694 2.09 -3.33 0.83
N VAL A 695 1.04 -3.57 0.07
CA VAL A 695 0.42 -4.88 -0.11
C VAL A 695 0.41 -5.21 -1.59
N TYR A 696 0.56 -6.47 -1.89
CA TYR A 696 0.81 -6.97 -3.23
C TYR A 696 -0.16 -8.08 -3.57
N ASP A 697 -0.30 -8.35 -4.86
CA ASP A 697 -0.98 -9.55 -5.34
C ASP A 697 -0.04 -10.38 -6.19
N MET A 698 -0.26 -11.69 -6.20
CA MET A 698 0.47 -12.63 -7.04
C MET A 698 -0.47 -13.68 -7.61
N SER A 699 -0.03 -14.33 -8.68
CA SER A 699 -0.71 -15.52 -9.20
C SER A 699 0.27 -16.59 -9.66
N ASP A 700 -0.16 -17.84 -9.55
CA ASP A 700 0.52 -19.03 -10.02
C ASP A 700 -0.52 -19.90 -10.75
N ASN A 701 -0.54 -19.75 -12.08
CA ASN A 701 -1.57 -20.30 -12.95
C ASN A 701 -0.99 -21.31 -13.95
N GLY A 702 -1.79 -22.30 -14.34
CA GLY A 702 -1.43 -23.19 -15.44
C GLY A 702 -0.41 -24.27 -15.07
N ASP A 703 0.48 -24.60 -16.00
CA ASP A 703 1.77 -25.19 -15.64
C ASP A 703 2.72 -24.08 -15.15
N PRO A 704 3.13 -24.10 -13.85
CA PRO A 704 3.30 -22.91 -13.04
C PRO A 704 3.93 -21.69 -13.72
N HIS A 705 3.04 -20.81 -14.17
CA HIS A 705 3.37 -19.46 -14.59
C HIS A 705 3.19 -18.53 -13.39
N ILE A 706 4.32 -18.14 -12.78
CA ILE A 706 4.33 -17.30 -11.58
C ILE A 706 4.41 -15.84 -12.01
N LYS A 707 3.40 -15.06 -11.61
CA LYS A 707 3.49 -13.61 -11.50
C LYS A 707 3.88 -13.27 -10.06
N THR A 708 5.08 -12.74 -9.84
CA THR A 708 5.54 -12.37 -8.49
C THR A 708 4.76 -11.21 -7.91
N VAL A 709 4.92 -10.97 -6.60
CA VAL A 709 4.26 -9.87 -5.87
C VAL A 709 4.54 -8.47 -6.43
N ASN A 710 5.65 -8.29 -7.14
CA ASN A 710 5.96 -7.05 -7.87
C ASN A 710 5.64 -7.12 -9.38
N GLY A 711 4.80 -8.07 -9.78
CA GLY A 711 4.25 -8.18 -11.13
C GLY A 711 5.13 -8.83 -12.19
N ILE A 712 6.29 -9.40 -11.82
CA ILE A 712 7.21 -10.01 -12.80
C ILE A 712 6.78 -11.44 -13.11
N ASN A 713 6.59 -11.74 -14.40
CA ASN A 713 6.21 -13.07 -14.88
C ASN A 713 7.44 -13.96 -15.16
N TYR A 714 7.50 -15.13 -14.52
CA TYR A 714 8.48 -16.18 -14.85
C TYR A 714 7.92 -17.59 -14.58
N ASP A 715 8.48 -18.58 -15.27
CA ASP A 715 8.03 -19.97 -15.10
C ASP A 715 8.96 -20.70 -14.14
N PHE A 716 8.37 -21.49 -13.25
CA PHE A 716 9.10 -22.34 -12.32
C PHE A 716 8.52 -23.76 -12.30
N HIS A 717 9.09 -24.63 -13.12
CA HIS A 717 8.64 -26.02 -13.30
C HIS A 717 9.41 -27.03 -12.45
N GLY A 718 9.33 -26.91 -11.13
CA GLY A 718 10.02 -27.81 -10.22
C GLY A 718 9.39 -29.21 -10.11
N ALA A 719 10.08 -30.11 -9.39
CA ALA A 719 9.52 -31.37 -8.91
C ALA A 719 9.64 -31.44 -7.39
N GLY A 720 8.54 -31.27 -6.67
CA GLY A 720 8.50 -31.31 -5.21
C GLY A 720 7.61 -30.24 -4.60
N GLU A 721 7.85 -29.96 -3.33
CA GLU A 721 7.09 -28.97 -2.55
C GLU A 721 7.94 -27.73 -2.31
N TYR A 722 7.36 -26.55 -2.47
CA TYR A 722 8.04 -25.26 -2.40
C TYR A 722 7.23 -24.25 -1.61
N THR A 723 7.91 -23.39 -0.87
CA THR A 723 7.30 -22.21 -0.25
C THR A 723 6.99 -21.18 -1.36
N LEU A 724 5.71 -21.00 -1.65
CA LEU A 724 5.19 -20.04 -2.64
C LEU A 724 5.38 -18.61 -2.13
N LEU A 725 4.85 -18.35 -0.93
CA LEU A 725 4.93 -17.08 -0.22
C LEU A 725 5.12 -17.28 1.28
N ARG A 726 5.81 -16.35 1.94
CA ARG A 726 5.97 -16.30 3.40
C ARG A 726 6.06 -14.86 3.91
N ASP A 727 5.48 -14.62 5.08
CA ASP A 727 5.60 -13.40 5.88
C ASP A 727 5.68 -13.77 7.37
N GLY A 728 6.84 -13.57 8.00
CA GLY A 728 7.04 -13.96 9.40
C GLY A 728 6.82 -15.46 9.66
N MET A 729 6.27 -15.78 10.83
CA MET A 729 6.04 -17.16 11.29
C MET A 729 4.58 -17.63 11.16
N ASP A 730 3.63 -16.71 10.99
CA ASP A 730 2.18 -16.98 11.06
C ASP A 730 1.50 -17.06 9.69
N TYR A 731 2.25 -16.71 8.63
CA TYR A 731 1.78 -16.70 7.25
C TYR A 731 2.80 -17.41 6.34
N GLU A 732 2.40 -18.55 5.81
CA GLU A 732 3.19 -19.29 4.81
C GLU A 732 2.25 -20.07 3.89
N ILE A 733 2.52 -20.04 2.59
CA ILE A 733 1.83 -20.82 1.57
C ILE A 733 2.84 -21.72 0.89
N GLN A 734 2.54 -23.01 0.81
CA GLN A 734 3.34 -24.03 0.15
C GLN A 734 2.56 -24.68 -0.99
N VAL A 735 3.24 -24.96 -2.10
CA VAL A 735 2.67 -25.63 -3.27
C VAL A 735 3.44 -26.91 -3.58
N ARG A 736 2.73 -27.90 -4.11
CA ARG A 736 3.31 -29.14 -4.63
C ARG A 736 3.26 -29.17 -6.15
N GLN A 737 4.42 -29.07 -6.77
CA GLN A 737 4.60 -29.16 -8.21
C GLN A 737 4.94 -30.60 -8.60
N THR A 738 4.08 -31.21 -9.42
CA THR A 738 4.24 -32.58 -9.91
C THR A 738 4.59 -32.58 -11.39
N PRO A 739 5.73 -33.16 -11.79
CA PRO A 739 6.10 -33.37 -13.19
C PRO A 739 5.04 -34.15 -13.95
N VAL A 740 4.80 -33.78 -15.20
CA VAL A 740 3.80 -34.41 -16.08
C VAL A 740 4.37 -34.72 -17.46
N THR A 741 3.81 -35.73 -18.13
CA THR A 741 4.18 -36.01 -19.52
C THR A 741 3.47 -35.06 -20.49
N THR A 742 4.24 -34.30 -21.26
CA THR A 742 3.75 -33.34 -22.25
C THR A 742 4.41 -33.52 -23.61
N ALA A 743 3.82 -32.92 -24.65
CA ALA A 743 4.25 -33.12 -26.03
C ALA A 743 5.71 -32.68 -26.28
N ASN A 744 6.09 -31.49 -25.82
CA ASN A 744 7.44 -30.93 -25.99
C ASN A 744 7.80 -30.00 -24.81
N PRO A 745 9.10 -29.76 -24.54
CA PRO A 745 9.52 -28.70 -23.63
C PRO A 745 9.04 -27.32 -24.10
N LEU A 746 8.67 -26.45 -23.15
CA LEU A 746 8.25 -25.06 -23.42
C LEU A 746 9.42 -24.10 -23.24
N ALA A 747 9.55 -23.17 -24.19
CA ALA A 747 10.49 -22.05 -24.09
C ALA A 747 9.87 -20.90 -23.29
N ASN A 748 10.53 -20.50 -22.21
CA ASN A 748 10.09 -19.40 -21.36
C ASN A 748 10.78 -18.09 -21.77
N GLY A 749 10.01 -17.03 -22.00
CA GLY A 749 10.53 -15.74 -22.48
C GLY A 749 11.42 -15.01 -21.47
N TYR A 750 11.13 -15.13 -20.17
CA TYR A 750 11.87 -14.45 -19.12
C TYR A 750 13.25 -15.08 -18.88
N THR A 751 13.27 -16.40 -18.66
CA THR A 751 14.47 -17.19 -18.38
C THR A 751 15.24 -17.55 -19.65
N GLY A 752 14.59 -17.62 -20.82
CA GLY A 752 15.17 -18.13 -22.06
C GLY A 752 15.42 -19.64 -22.08
N LEU A 753 14.99 -20.36 -21.04
CA LEU A 753 15.17 -21.82 -20.93
C LEU A 753 14.03 -22.54 -21.66
N SER A 754 14.35 -23.69 -22.25
CA SER A 754 13.36 -24.68 -22.66
C SER A 754 13.30 -25.80 -21.63
N SER A 755 12.13 -26.02 -21.03
CA SER A 755 11.97 -26.97 -19.92
C SER A 755 10.70 -27.80 -20.05
N CYS A 756 10.75 -29.03 -19.56
CA CYS A 756 9.56 -29.83 -19.32
C CYS A 756 8.81 -29.29 -18.12
N VAL A 757 7.48 -29.46 -18.14
CA VAL A 757 6.59 -28.69 -17.28
C VAL A 757 6.09 -29.54 -16.12
N ALA A 758 5.76 -28.88 -15.02
CA ALA A 758 5.09 -29.47 -13.87
C ALA A 758 3.72 -28.82 -13.72
N VAL A 759 2.85 -29.36 -12.88
CA VAL A 759 1.57 -28.71 -12.50
C VAL A 759 1.44 -28.64 -10.99
N ASN A 760 0.80 -27.58 -10.49
CA ASN A 760 0.45 -27.49 -9.07
C ASN A 760 -0.65 -28.51 -8.77
N THR A 761 -0.39 -29.45 -7.87
CA THR A 761 -1.29 -30.60 -7.57
C THR A 761 -1.80 -30.62 -6.14
N ALA A 762 -1.17 -29.86 -5.26
CA ALA A 762 -1.60 -29.68 -3.89
C ALA A 762 -1.12 -28.33 -3.36
N LEU A 763 -1.81 -27.85 -2.33
CA LEU A 763 -1.48 -26.63 -1.62
C LEU A 763 -1.59 -26.89 -0.11
N ALA A 764 -0.72 -26.26 0.68
CA ALA A 764 -0.86 -26.19 2.12
C ALA A 764 -0.54 -24.77 2.58
N ALA A 765 -1.18 -24.31 3.66
CA ALA A 765 -0.96 -22.97 4.18
C ALA A 765 -1.03 -22.92 5.70
N ARG A 766 -0.26 -22.01 6.29
CA ARG A 766 -0.36 -21.61 7.68
C ARG A 766 -1.25 -20.38 7.75
N VAL A 767 -2.34 -20.49 8.49
CA VAL A 767 -3.37 -19.47 8.66
C VAL A 767 -3.41 -19.10 10.13
N GLY A 768 -2.53 -18.20 10.55
CA GLY A 768 -2.31 -17.90 11.96
C GLY A 768 -1.82 -19.15 12.71
N ASN A 769 -2.56 -19.55 13.75
CA ASN A 769 -2.24 -20.72 14.57
C ASN A 769 -2.66 -22.06 13.95
N HIS A 770 -3.37 -22.05 12.83
CA HIS A 770 -3.86 -23.26 12.17
C HIS A 770 -3.03 -23.58 10.92
N ARG A 771 -3.01 -24.85 10.54
CA ARG A 771 -2.55 -25.25 9.20
C ARG A 771 -3.70 -25.85 8.41
N ILE A 772 -3.72 -25.57 7.11
CA ILE A 772 -4.61 -26.23 6.17
C ILE A 772 -3.80 -26.98 5.11
N SER A 773 -4.35 -28.09 4.63
CA SER A 773 -3.85 -28.76 3.42
C SER A 773 -5.01 -29.03 2.48
N TYR A 774 -4.81 -28.75 1.19
CA TYR A 774 -5.74 -29.04 0.11
C TYR A 774 -5.01 -29.93 -0.89
N GLN A 775 -5.25 -31.24 -0.78
CA GLN A 775 -4.45 -32.26 -1.44
C GLN A 775 -5.23 -33.57 -1.66
N PRO A 776 -4.77 -34.45 -2.57
CA PRO A 776 -5.29 -35.82 -2.68
C PRO A 776 -4.93 -36.70 -1.45
N ASP A 777 -5.69 -37.78 -1.24
CA ASP A 777 -5.51 -38.71 -0.10
C ASP A 777 -4.34 -39.70 -0.25
N GLY A 778 -3.70 -39.76 -1.42
CA GLY A 778 -2.55 -40.62 -1.69
C GLY A 778 -1.94 -40.37 -3.07
N PRO A 779 -0.82 -41.04 -3.42
CA PRO A 779 -0.30 -41.02 -4.78
C PRO A 779 -1.36 -41.60 -5.71
N VAL A 780 -1.69 -40.83 -6.74
CA VAL A 780 -2.83 -40.96 -7.65
C VAL A 780 -2.85 -42.33 -8.34
N GLN A 781 -3.49 -43.34 -7.75
CA GLN A 781 -3.68 -44.66 -8.39
C GLN A 781 -5.06 -45.29 -8.21
N GLU A 782 -6.04 -44.64 -7.55
CA GLU A 782 -7.43 -45.13 -7.53
C GLU A 782 -8.41 -44.05 -8.00
N GLN A 783 -9.36 -44.46 -8.84
CA GLN A 783 -10.16 -43.65 -9.77
C GLN A 783 -11.11 -42.59 -9.16
N GLU A 784 -11.01 -42.23 -7.88
CA GLU A 784 -11.87 -41.20 -7.27
C GLU A 784 -11.23 -40.35 -6.14
N THR A 785 -9.90 -40.18 -6.07
CA THR A 785 -9.34 -39.23 -5.09
C THR A 785 -9.58 -37.78 -5.51
N ARG A 786 -10.74 -37.24 -5.09
CA ARG A 786 -11.04 -35.80 -5.09
C ARG A 786 -10.08 -35.07 -4.14
N MET A 787 -9.78 -33.81 -4.43
CA MET A 787 -9.04 -32.94 -3.51
C MET A 787 -9.75 -32.90 -2.15
N ARG A 788 -9.00 -33.07 -1.07
CA ARG A 788 -9.51 -32.99 0.31
C ARG A 788 -8.90 -31.81 1.03
N LEU A 789 -9.76 -31.03 1.68
CA LEU A 789 -9.35 -30.03 2.65
C LEU A 789 -9.15 -30.71 4.02
N ARG A 790 -8.03 -30.41 4.65
CA ARG A 790 -7.78 -30.72 6.06
C ARG A 790 -7.46 -29.44 6.81
N VAL A 791 -7.89 -29.40 8.06
CA VAL A 791 -7.51 -28.38 9.05
C VAL A 791 -6.83 -29.11 10.19
N ASP A 792 -5.58 -28.76 10.47
CA ASP A 792 -4.73 -29.42 11.47
C ASP A 792 -4.67 -30.95 11.31
N GLY A 793 -4.65 -31.41 10.05
CA GLY A 793 -4.63 -32.82 9.67
C GLY A 793 -6.00 -33.52 9.68
N ILE A 794 -7.07 -32.84 10.12
CA ILE A 794 -8.43 -33.39 10.19
C ILE A 794 -9.20 -33.03 8.92
N ILE A 795 -9.71 -34.05 8.21
CA ILE A 795 -10.51 -33.90 6.99
C ILE A 795 -11.78 -33.10 7.29
N GLN A 796 -12.05 -32.10 6.45
CA GLN A 796 -13.25 -31.28 6.49
C GLN A 796 -14.16 -31.62 5.30
N ASP A 797 -15.47 -31.73 5.57
CA ASP A 797 -16.49 -31.82 4.52
C ASP A 797 -16.97 -30.41 4.15
N ILE A 798 -16.24 -29.75 3.26
CA ILE A 798 -16.55 -28.38 2.85
C ILE A 798 -17.84 -28.29 2.03
N GLU A 799 -18.27 -29.39 1.39
CA GLU A 799 -19.54 -29.45 0.66
C GLU A 799 -20.73 -29.39 1.63
N ALA A 800 -20.60 -30.01 2.81
CA ALA A 800 -21.61 -29.95 3.86
C ALA A 800 -21.54 -28.65 4.70
N LEU A 801 -20.34 -28.17 4.99
CA LEU A 801 -20.12 -27.06 5.94
C LEU A 801 -20.17 -25.66 5.28
N GLY A 802 -19.86 -25.56 3.99
CA GLY A 802 -19.71 -24.30 3.25
C GLY A 802 -18.46 -23.49 3.63
N THR A 803 -18.23 -23.28 4.92
CA THR A 803 -17.16 -22.46 5.51
C THR A 803 -16.66 -23.04 6.83
N VAL A 804 -15.35 -22.96 7.08
CA VAL A 804 -14.70 -23.33 8.35
C VAL A 804 -13.99 -22.11 8.91
N ASN A 805 -14.32 -21.74 10.16
CA ASN A 805 -13.70 -20.65 10.89
C ASN A 805 -12.42 -21.13 11.58
N LEU A 806 -11.31 -20.43 11.37
CA LEU A 806 -9.99 -20.75 11.94
C LEU A 806 -9.59 -19.76 13.06
N GLY A 807 -10.47 -18.83 13.44
CA GLY A 807 -10.20 -17.84 14.49
C GLY A 807 -9.32 -16.67 14.04
N VAL A 808 -9.36 -15.56 14.78
CA VAL A 808 -8.53 -14.34 14.55
C VAL A 808 -8.52 -13.87 13.08
N GLY A 809 -9.69 -13.82 12.44
CA GLY A 809 -9.82 -13.42 11.03
C GLY A 809 -9.50 -14.51 10.00
N GLY A 810 -8.98 -15.66 10.43
CA GLY A 810 -8.70 -16.81 9.58
C GLY A 810 -9.96 -17.59 9.17
N ARG A 811 -10.05 -17.96 7.90
CA ARG A 811 -11.17 -18.75 7.34
C ARG A 811 -10.74 -19.60 6.16
N VAL A 812 -11.40 -20.74 5.96
CA VAL A 812 -11.44 -21.43 4.67
C VAL A 812 -12.88 -21.70 4.22
N SER A 813 -13.21 -21.40 2.96
CA SER A 813 -14.54 -21.60 2.37
C SER A 813 -14.45 -22.13 0.94
N LYS A 814 -15.55 -22.61 0.39
CA LYS A 814 -15.64 -22.93 -1.04
C LYS A 814 -15.58 -21.64 -1.87
N THR A 815 -14.93 -21.67 -3.03
CA THR A 815 -14.94 -20.50 -3.93
C THR A 815 -16.36 -20.17 -4.37
N ALA A 816 -16.64 -18.89 -4.63
CA ALA A 816 -17.95 -18.43 -5.11
C ALA A 816 -18.39 -19.09 -6.43
N SER A 817 -17.44 -19.55 -7.25
CA SER A 817 -17.69 -20.31 -8.47
C SER A 817 -18.01 -21.78 -8.24
N GLY A 818 -17.80 -22.28 -7.03
CA GLY A 818 -18.11 -23.64 -6.60
C GLY A 818 -17.04 -24.69 -6.97
N ASN A 819 -15.86 -24.28 -7.42
CA ASN A 819 -14.81 -25.21 -7.84
C ASN A 819 -13.42 -24.79 -7.31
N GLY A 820 -13.13 -25.20 -6.07
CA GLY A 820 -11.91 -24.86 -5.33
C GLY A 820 -12.18 -24.30 -3.93
N ILE A 821 -11.16 -23.68 -3.33
CA ILE A 821 -11.25 -23.08 -1.98
C ILE A 821 -10.79 -21.62 -1.98
N GLU A 822 -11.32 -20.84 -1.04
CA GLU A 822 -10.91 -19.48 -0.71
C GLU A 822 -10.47 -19.45 0.76
N VAL A 823 -9.38 -18.75 1.06
CA VAL A 823 -8.79 -18.68 2.41
C VAL A 823 -8.56 -17.23 2.77
N ASP A 824 -9.16 -16.78 3.88
CA ASP A 824 -8.84 -15.48 4.49
C ASP A 824 -7.74 -15.69 5.53
N PHE A 825 -6.74 -14.83 5.53
CA PHE A 825 -5.64 -14.84 6.50
C PHE A 825 -5.80 -13.70 7.53
N PRO A 826 -5.29 -13.88 8.76
CA PRO A 826 -5.32 -12.84 9.80
C PRO A 826 -4.65 -11.51 9.41
N ASN A 827 -3.69 -11.54 8.50
CA ASN A 827 -2.98 -10.35 8.01
C ASN A 827 -3.74 -9.59 6.90
N GLY A 828 -4.97 -9.98 6.59
CA GLY A 828 -5.81 -9.36 5.56
C GLY A 828 -5.66 -9.97 4.16
N SER A 829 -4.70 -10.88 3.94
CA SER A 829 -4.54 -11.55 2.65
C SER A 829 -5.69 -12.50 2.35
N VAL A 830 -5.99 -12.68 1.07
CA VAL A 830 -6.98 -13.64 0.58
C VAL A 830 -6.32 -14.53 -0.47
N MET A 831 -6.40 -15.85 -0.29
CA MET A 831 -5.94 -16.82 -1.29
C MET A 831 -7.13 -17.51 -1.94
N VAL A 832 -7.18 -17.48 -3.26
CA VAL A 832 -8.19 -18.13 -4.08
C VAL A 832 -7.53 -19.25 -4.86
N VAL A 833 -8.04 -20.47 -4.70
CA VAL A 833 -7.54 -21.66 -5.40
C VAL A 833 -8.66 -22.20 -6.28
N THR A 834 -8.40 -22.35 -7.58
CA THR A 834 -9.33 -23.00 -8.50
C THR A 834 -8.82 -24.36 -8.94
N LEU A 835 -9.75 -25.29 -9.14
CA LEU A 835 -9.45 -26.69 -9.42
C LEU A 835 -9.74 -27.05 -10.87
N GLY A 836 -8.76 -27.63 -11.55
CA GLY A 836 -8.91 -28.29 -12.85
C GLY A 836 -8.72 -29.80 -12.75
N TRP A 837 -9.24 -30.52 -13.74
CA TRP A 837 -9.06 -31.97 -13.86
C TRP A 837 -8.54 -32.32 -15.23
N TRP A 838 -7.38 -32.98 -15.28
CA TRP A 838 -6.75 -33.42 -16.51
C TRP A 838 -6.93 -34.93 -16.68
N SER A 839 -7.90 -35.28 -17.53
CA SER A 839 -8.37 -36.65 -17.68
C SER A 839 -7.32 -37.60 -18.24
N ALA A 840 -6.44 -37.14 -19.15
CA ALA A 840 -5.42 -37.98 -19.78
C ALA A 840 -4.40 -38.56 -18.80
N HIS A 841 -4.11 -37.82 -17.72
CA HIS A 841 -3.18 -38.22 -16.65
C HIS A 841 -3.87 -38.55 -15.32
N ASN A 842 -5.19 -38.47 -15.27
CA ASN A 842 -5.99 -38.68 -14.05
C ASN A 842 -5.54 -37.78 -12.88
N ILE A 843 -5.15 -36.53 -13.17
CA ILE A 843 -4.55 -35.62 -12.18
C ILE A 843 -5.36 -34.34 -12.01
N ALA A 844 -5.49 -33.90 -10.76
CA ALA A 844 -6.00 -32.58 -10.42
C ALA A 844 -4.89 -31.54 -10.55
N TYR A 845 -5.20 -30.35 -11.05
CA TYR A 845 -4.28 -29.22 -11.09
C TYR A 845 -4.92 -27.96 -10.51
N LEU A 846 -4.09 -27.05 -10.00
CA LEU A 846 -4.50 -25.88 -9.25
C LEU A 846 -3.97 -24.59 -9.87
N ASN A 847 -4.84 -23.60 -9.98
CA ASN A 847 -4.46 -22.20 -10.17
C ASN A 847 -4.63 -21.48 -8.83
N ILE A 848 -3.68 -20.63 -8.47
CA ILE A 848 -3.62 -19.96 -7.16
C ILE A 848 -3.45 -18.46 -7.41
N SER A 849 -4.35 -17.66 -6.84
CA SER A 849 -4.18 -16.21 -6.73
C SER A 849 -4.11 -15.84 -5.25
N VAL A 850 -3.14 -15.00 -4.87
CA VAL A 850 -3.04 -14.44 -3.52
C VAL A 850 -3.16 -12.93 -3.64
N LEU A 851 -4.11 -12.38 -2.91
CA LEU A 851 -4.52 -10.98 -2.95
C LEU A 851 -4.23 -10.33 -1.60
N ASN A 852 -3.93 -9.03 -1.60
CA ASN A 852 -3.73 -8.21 -0.41
C ASN A 852 -2.64 -8.78 0.51
N THR A 853 -1.56 -9.29 -0.07
CA THR A 853 -0.48 -9.91 0.69
C THR A 853 0.66 -8.96 0.98
N PRO A 854 1.05 -8.79 2.25
CA PRO A 854 2.29 -8.11 2.57
C PRO A 854 3.52 -9.02 2.46
N ALA A 855 3.32 -10.29 2.10
CA ALA A 855 4.40 -11.25 1.95
C ALA A 855 5.24 -10.93 0.73
N THR A 856 6.55 -11.04 0.87
CA THR A 856 7.52 -10.71 -0.18
C THR A 856 8.61 -11.76 -0.33
N GLU A 857 8.52 -12.86 0.42
CA GLU A 857 9.48 -13.96 0.41
C GLU A 857 8.85 -15.22 -0.20
N GLY A 858 9.63 -16.07 -0.85
CA GLY A 858 9.18 -17.30 -1.49
C GLY A 858 9.45 -17.32 -2.99
N ILE A 859 9.07 -18.39 -3.69
CA ILE A 859 9.25 -18.47 -5.15
C ILE A 859 8.41 -17.44 -5.91
N ALA A 860 7.33 -16.92 -5.32
CA ALA A 860 6.58 -15.79 -5.87
C ALA A 860 6.91 -14.45 -5.18
N GLY A 861 7.96 -14.43 -4.36
CA GLY A 861 8.41 -13.26 -3.62
C GLY A 861 8.93 -12.14 -4.53
N LEU A 862 9.28 -11.02 -3.89
CA LEU A 862 9.73 -9.82 -4.58
C LEU A 862 11.08 -10.09 -5.26
N ILE A 863 11.15 -9.82 -6.56
CA ILE A 863 12.40 -9.81 -7.30
C ILE A 863 12.99 -8.41 -7.18
N GLU A 864 14.04 -8.28 -6.37
CA GLU A 864 14.71 -7.01 -6.18
C GLU A 864 15.38 -6.54 -7.47
N PRO A 865 15.56 -5.23 -7.63
CA PRO A 865 16.33 -4.68 -8.72
C PRO A 865 17.74 -5.27 -8.86
N GLY A 866 18.18 -5.46 -10.10
CA GLY A 866 19.47 -6.10 -10.41
C GLY A 866 19.49 -7.62 -10.18
N GLN A 867 18.39 -8.19 -9.67
CA GLN A 867 18.23 -9.63 -9.48
C GLN A 867 17.29 -10.18 -10.55
N TRP A 868 17.50 -11.43 -10.96
CA TRP A 868 16.62 -12.09 -11.93
C TRP A 868 15.73 -13.17 -11.32
N LEU A 869 15.86 -13.40 -10.01
CA LEU A 869 15.05 -14.30 -9.21
C LEU A 869 14.80 -13.66 -7.85
N PRO A 870 13.76 -14.09 -7.12
CA PRO A 870 13.58 -13.69 -5.73
C PRO A 870 14.81 -14.03 -4.88
N SER A 871 14.93 -13.42 -3.70
CA SER A 871 15.96 -13.80 -2.73
C SER A 871 15.90 -15.31 -2.45
N LEU A 872 17.03 -15.91 -2.09
CA LEU A 872 17.08 -17.25 -1.52
C LEU A 872 16.49 -17.22 -0.10
N SER A 873 16.07 -18.36 0.43
CA SER A 873 15.45 -18.46 1.77
C SER A 873 16.35 -18.05 2.94
N ASN A 874 17.65 -17.86 2.70
CA ASN A 874 18.63 -17.31 3.64
C ASN A 874 18.85 -15.79 3.48
N GLY A 875 18.07 -15.12 2.62
CA GLY A 875 18.15 -13.69 2.34
C GLY A 875 19.20 -13.26 1.31
N THR A 876 20.01 -14.19 0.79
CA THR A 876 21.03 -13.87 -0.24
C THR A 876 20.43 -13.85 -1.65
N TYR A 877 21.04 -13.13 -2.58
CA TYR A 877 20.61 -13.10 -3.97
C TYR A 877 21.59 -13.79 -4.91
N LEU A 878 21.10 -14.26 -6.06
CA LEU A 878 21.89 -14.92 -7.10
C LEU A 878 22.55 -13.95 -8.09
N GLY A 879 22.28 -12.64 -7.96
CA GLY A 879 22.81 -11.61 -8.85
C GLY A 879 21.96 -11.40 -10.10
N PRO A 880 22.50 -10.72 -11.13
CA PRO A 880 21.81 -10.48 -12.39
C PRO A 880 21.65 -11.77 -13.22
N LYS A 881 20.72 -11.74 -14.18
CA LYS A 881 20.43 -12.88 -15.08
C LYS A 881 21.70 -13.29 -15.84
N PRO A 882 22.20 -14.52 -15.70
CA PRO A 882 23.36 -14.99 -16.45
C PRO A 882 23.15 -14.88 -17.97
N SER A 883 24.19 -14.63 -18.75
CA SER A 883 24.09 -14.68 -20.22
C SER A 883 24.00 -16.12 -20.75
N ASN A 884 24.67 -17.06 -20.09
CA ASN A 884 24.72 -18.47 -20.46
C ASN A 884 23.48 -19.25 -19.96
N LEU A 885 22.84 -20.02 -20.84
CA LEU A 885 21.64 -20.81 -20.52
C LEU A 885 21.89 -21.91 -19.47
N SER A 886 23.06 -22.57 -19.50
CA SER A 886 23.40 -23.59 -18.50
C SER A 886 23.53 -22.99 -17.11
N ASP A 887 24.07 -21.79 -17.00
CA ASP A 887 24.20 -21.11 -15.71
C ASP A 887 22.83 -20.61 -15.20
N ARG A 888 21.95 -20.14 -16.10
CA ARG A 888 20.54 -19.89 -15.75
C ARG A 888 19.87 -21.15 -15.21
N TYR A 889 20.06 -22.29 -15.88
CA TYR A 889 19.51 -23.57 -15.45
C TYR A 889 20.02 -23.97 -14.06
N LYS A 890 21.33 -23.90 -13.81
CA LYS A 890 21.91 -24.20 -12.50
C LYS A 890 21.37 -23.27 -11.42
N GLN A 891 21.30 -21.97 -11.70
CA GLN A 891 20.82 -21.00 -10.73
C GLN A 891 19.33 -21.19 -10.41
N LEU A 892 18.45 -21.35 -11.41
CA LEU A 892 17.00 -21.53 -11.21
C LEU A 892 16.63 -22.93 -10.70
N ASN A 893 16.99 -23.97 -11.45
CA ASN A 893 16.47 -25.32 -11.26
C ASN A 893 17.28 -26.14 -10.26
N LYS A 894 18.50 -25.71 -9.89
CA LYS A 894 19.29 -26.37 -8.84
C LYS A 894 19.39 -25.53 -7.58
N THR A 895 19.97 -24.33 -7.68
CA THR A 895 20.25 -23.52 -6.49
C THR A 895 18.97 -22.93 -5.90
N PHE A 896 18.26 -22.09 -6.66
CA PHE A 896 17.04 -21.42 -6.21
C PHE A 896 15.96 -22.43 -5.79
N SER A 897 15.71 -23.44 -6.62
CA SER A 897 14.83 -24.57 -6.29
C SER A 897 15.17 -25.23 -4.95
N LYS A 898 16.46 -25.49 -4.67
CA LYS A 898 16.88 -26.13 -3.41
C LYS A 898 16.64 -25.24 -2.19
N PHE A 899 16.86 -23.93 -2.29
CA PHE A 899 16.69 -23.01 -1.16
C PHE A 899 15.23 -22.84 -0.75
N TRP A 900 14.30 -22.88 -1.71
CA TRP A 900 12.87 -22.74 -1.44
C TRP A 900 12.12 -24.07 -1.32
N ARG A 901 12.83 -25.19 -1.42
CA ARG A 901 12.27 -26.53 -1.26
C ARG A 901 11.84 -26.76 0.18
N VAL A 902 10.62 -27.22 0.33
CA VAL A 902 10.06 -27.63 1.62
C VAL A 902 10.78 -28.88 2.12
N SER A 903 11.24 -28.83 3.37
CA SER A 903 11.84 -29.95 4.07
C SER A 903 10.78 -30.71 4.88
N SER A 904 11.09 -31.93 5.33
CA SER A 904 10.19 -32.67 6.21
C SER A 904 9.90 -31.94 7.53
N LYS A 905 10.79 -31.05 7.99
CA LYS A 905 10.61 -30.23 9.20
C LYS A 905 9.70 -29.02 8.96
N SER A 906 9.77 -28.44 7.76
CA SER A 906 9.03 -27.21 7.41
C SER A 906 7.71 -27.49 6.69
N SER A 907 7.43 -28.74 6.32
CA SER A 907 6.23 -29.09 5.56
C SER A 907 4.94 -28.84 6.33
N LEU A 908 3.98 -28.23 5.62
CA LEU A 908 2.60 -28.04 6.07
C LEU A 908 1.65 -29.12 5.53
N PHE A 909 2.13 -30.00 4.65
CA PHE A 909 1.34 -31.06 4.04
C PHE A 909 1.14 -32.25 4.98
N ASP A 910 0.04 -32.99 4.74
CA ASP A 910 -0.20 -34.26 5.40
C ASP A 910 0.26 -35.41 4.47
N TYR A 911 0.95 -36.42 5.00
CA TYR A 911 1.46 -37.54 4.20
C TYR A 911 0.75 -38.84 4.54
N ALA A 912 0.44 -39.62 3.50
CA ALA A 912 -0.03 -40.99 3.66
C ALA A 912 1.09 -41.87 4.26
N PRO A 913 0.75 -42.99 4.91
CA PRO A 913 1.77 -43.91 5.43
C PRO A 913 2.80 -44.30 4.37
N GLY A 914 4.08 -44.06 4.66
CA GLY A 914 5.20 -44.37 3.76
C GLY A 914 5.52 -43.29 2.72
N THR A 915 4.80 -42.16 2.67
CA THR A 915 5.12 -41.03 1.79
C THR A 915 5.76 -39.86 2.55
N SER A 916 6.47 -38.99 1.84
CA SER A 916 7.10 -37.79 2.39
C SER A 916 7.35 -36.76 1.28
N THR A 917 8.00 -35.63 1.60
CA THR A 917 8.54 -34.68 0.61
C THR A 917 9.36 -35.38 -0.50
N ALA A 918 10.05 -36.47 -0.18
CA ALA A 918 10.86 -37.24 -1.12
C ALA A 918 10.02 -37.95 -2.20
N THR A 919 8.79 -38.35 -1.89
CA THR A 919 7.88 -39.04 -2.82
C THR A 919 7.54 -38.16 -4.03
N PHE A 920 7.52 -36.84 -3.83
CA PHE A 920 7.14 -35.87 -4.87
C PHE A 920 8.36 -35.20 -5.52
N THR A 921 9.58 -35.58 -5.11
CA THR A 921 10.82 -35.00 -5.65
C THR A 921 11.38 -35.92 -6.74
N ILE A 922 11.53 -35.38 -7.95
CA ILE A 922 12.28 -36.04 -9.04
C ILE A 922 13.61 -35.32 -9.19
N GLU A 923 14.70 -36.00 -8.87
CA GLU A 923 16.03 -35.42 -8.96
C GLU A 923 16.37 -35.03 -10.40
N GLY A 924 16.85 -33.79 -10.57
CA GLY A 924 17.23 -33.26 -11.87
C GLY A 924 16.06 -32.80 -12.75
N TRP A 925 14.81 -32.86 -12.28
CA TRP A 925 13.69 -32.24 -12.98
C TRP A 925 13.60 -30.72 -12.70
N PRO A 926 13.35 -29.89 -13.73
CA PRO A 926 13.31 -30.25 -15.15
C PRO A 926 14.72 -30.57 -15.65
N PHE A 927 14.85 -31.49 -16.62
CA PHE A 927 16.15 -31.87 -17.15
C PHE A 927 16.75 -30.75 -18.02
N GLU A 928 18.04 -30.48 -17.86
CA GLU A 928 18.76 -29.53 -18.72
C GLU A 928 18.73 -30.01 -20.18
N ASN A 929 18.38 -29.13 -21.12
CA ASN A 929 18.29 -29.44 -22.54
C ASN A 929 17.40 -30.65 -22.87
N ALA A 930 16.30 -30.82 -22.14
CA ALA A 930 15.32 -31.87 -22.43
C ALA A 930 14.84 -31.77 -23.88
N THR A 931 14.81 -32.90 -24.59
CA THR A 931 14.23 -33.03 -25.95
C THR A 931 12.92 -33.82 -25.95
N SER A 932 12.57 -34.41 -24.81
CA SER A 932 11.34 -35.15 -24.57
C SER A 932 10.92 -34.97 -23.11
N CYS A 933 9.62 -34.80 -22.89
CA CYS A 933 9.03 -34.67 -21.56
C CYS A 933 8.32 -35.94 -21.11
N LYS A 934 8.78 -37.11 -21.56
CA LYS A 934 8.17 -38.40 -21.20
C LYS A 934 8.63 -38.88 -19.82
N LEU A 935 7.67 -39.18 -18.95
CA LEU A 935 7.91 -39.87 -17.68
C LEU A 935 7.62 -41.39 -17.84
N PRO A 936 8.26 -42.26 -17.04
CA PRO A 936 8.15 -43.72 -17.19
C PRO A 936 6.71 -44.26 -17.13
N ASP A 937 5.88 -43.70 -16.25
CA ASP A 937 4.54 -44.21 -15.93
C ASP A 937 3.40 -43.32 -16.44
N MET A 938 3.67 -42.46 -17.44
CA MET A 938 2.69 -41.57 -18.05
C MET A 938 2.74 -41.61 -19.57
N ASN A 939 1.57 -41.60 -20.20
CA ASN A 939 1.45 -41.67 -21.66
C ASN A 939 1.72 -40.31 -22.31
N MET A 940 2.27 -40.32 -23.53
CA MET A 940 2.42 -39.08 -24.30
C MET A 940 1.06 -38.52 -24.68
N VAL A 941 0.84 -37.23 -24.41
CA VAL A 941 -0.37 -36.51 -24.81
C VAL A 941 -0.26 -36.00 -26.23
N LYS A 942 -1.41 -35.86 -26.90
CA LYS A 942 -1.48 -35.28 -28.24
C LYS A 942 -1.58 -33.75 -28.12
N PRO A 943 -0.66 -32.97 -28.71
CA PRO A 943 -0.74 -31.52 -28.65
C PRO A 943 -1.95 -30.99 -29.42
N ILE A 944 -2.44 -29.83 -29.02
CA ILE A 944 -3.43 -29.04 -29.76
C ILE A 944 -2.70 -28.07 -30.68
N GLU A 945 -3.23 -27.83 -31.88
CA GLU A 945 -2.66 -26.88 -32.83
C GLU A 945 -2.72 -25.46 -32.26
N ARG A 946 -1.62 -24.69 -32.38
CA ARG A 946 -1.52 -23.34 -31.79
C ARG A 946 -2.68 -22.42 -32.18
N LYS A 947 -3.12 -22.45 -33.44
CA LYS A 947 -4.24 -21.61 -33.91
C LYS A 947 -5.56 -21.97 -33.24
N GLU A 948 -5.77 -23.24 -32.91
CA GLU A 948 -6.95 -23.69 -32.16
C GLU A 948 -6.85 -23.25 -30.70
N ALA A 949 -5.68 -23.40 -30.08
CA ALA A 949 -5.43 -22.91 -28.72
C ALA A 949 -5.64 -21.39 -28.59
N GLU A 950 -5.20 -20.60 -29.58
CA GLU A 950 -5.45 -19.14 -29.65
C GLU A 950 -6.95 -18.81 -29.67
N GLN A 951 -7.77 -19.60 -30.37
CA GLN A 951 -9.22 -19.44 -30.36
C GLN A 951 -9.83 -19.81 -29.02
N ILE A 952 -9.38 -20.91 -28.42
CA ILE A 952 -9.84 -21.39 -27.10
C ILE A 952 -9.55 -20.35 -26.01
N CYS A 953 -8.34 -19.77 -26.01
CA CYS A 953 -7.89 -18.79 -25.02
C CYS A 953 -8.29 -17.34 -25.32
N SER A 954 -9.00 -17.08 -26.44
CA SER A 954 -9.32 -15.73 -26.93
C SER A 954 -10.12 -14.85 -25.96
N ARG A 955 -10.84 -15.46 -25.01
CA ARG A 955 -11.67 -14.75 -24.01
C ARG A 955 -10.89 -14.28 -22.78
N ILE A 956 -9.62 -14.64 -22.66
CA ILE A 956 -8.75 -14.19 -21.57
C ILE A 956 -8.29 -12.76 -21.89
N ILE A 957 -8.57 -11.84 -20.97
CA ILE A 957 -8.38 -10.40 -21.13
C ILE A 957 -6.91 -10.06 -20.98
N ASP A 958 -6.30 -10.50 -19.88
CA ASP A 958 -4.90 -10.25 -19.57
C ASP A 958 -3.98 -10.89 -20.64
N PRO A 959 -3.08 -10.12 -21.27
CA PRO A 959 -2.30 -10.58 -22.41
C PRO A 959 -1.29 -11.67 -22.03
N ASP A 960 -0.72 -11.62 -20.82
CA ASP A 960 0.25 -12.61 -20.35
C ASP A 960 -0.46 -13.92 -20.00
N ASN A 961 -1.57 -13.88 -19.27
CA ASN A 961 -2.41 -15.04 -19.00
C ASN A 961 -2.97 -15.66 -20.28
N ARG A 962 -3.33 -14.84 -21.28
CA ARG A 962 -3.78 -15.34 -22.58
C ARG A 962 -2.65 -16.08 -23.30
N LYS A 963 -1.43 -15.53 -23.29
CA LYS A 963 -0.25 -16.17 -23.87
C LYS A 963 0.11 -17.48 -23.17
N ASN A 964 0.07 -17.49 -21.84
CA ASN A 964 0.31 -18.66 -21.00
C ASN A 964 -0.72 -19.75 -21.32
N CYS A 965 -2.02 -19.44 -21.24
CA CYS A 965 -3.09 -20.36 -21.64
C CYS A 965 -2.87 -21.03 -22.99
N VAL A 966 -2.41 -20.27 -24.01
CA VAL A 966 -2.13 -20.84 -25.34
C VAL A 966 -0.99 -21.86 -25.27
N MET A 967 0.05 -21.60 -24.48
CA MET A 967 1.16 -22.54 -24.27
C MET A 967 0.70 -23.80 -23.55
N ASP A 968 -0.04 -23.68 -22.44
CA ASP A 968 -0.58 -24.80 -21.67
C ASP A 968 -1.42 -25.70 -22.56
N VAL A 969 -2.41 -25.14 -23.26
CA VAL A 969 -3.35 -25.90 -24.10
C VAL A 969 -2.61 -26.62 -25.23
N VAL A 970 -1.60 -25.98 -25.84
CA VAL A 970 -0.78 -26.60 -26.89
C VAL A 970 0.01 -27.78 -26.33
N VAL A 971 0.71 -27.60 -25.21
CA VAL A 971 1.70 -28.58 -24.74
C VAL A 971 1.07 -29.75 -24.00
N THR A 972 -0.01 -29.47 -23.26
CA THR A 972 -0.75 -30.46 -22.47
C THR A 972 -1.81 -31.18 -23.31
N GLY A 973 -2.31 -30.55 -24.38
CA GLY A 973 -3.46 -31.04 -25.12
C GLY A 973 -4.76 -31.01 -24.31
N GLU A 974 -4.80 -30.25 -23.21
CA GLU A 974 -5.96 -30.18 -22.30
C GLU A 974 -6.62 -28.80 -22.36
N ILE A 975 -7.80 -28.73 -22.98
CA ILE A 975 -8.60 -27.51 -23.09
C ILE A 975 -9.09 -26.98 -21.74
N GLY A 976 -9.06 -27.82 -20.70
CA GLY A 976 -9.41 -27.48 -19.33
C GLY A 976 -8.60 -26.32 -18.77
N PHE A 977 -7.33 -26.13 -19.19
CA PHE A 977 -6.51 -25.01 -18.74
C PHE A 977 -7.16 -23.66 -19.06
N ALA A 978 -7.71 -23.50 -20.26
CA ALA A 978 -8.44 -22.28 -20.62
C ALA A 978 -9.65 -22.01 -19.71
N LYS A 979 -10.31 -23.08 -19.22
CA LYS A 979 -11.44 -22.93 -18.29
C LYS A 979 -10.98 -22.46 -16.92
N THR A 980 -9.85 -22.93 -16.40
CA THR A 980 -9.32 -22.49 -15.10
C THR A 980 -8.79 -21.05 -15.16
N TYR A 981 -8.15 -20.64 -16.27
CA TYR A 981 -7.80 -19.22 -16.49
C TYR A 981 -9.03 -18.32 -16.50
N LEU A 982 -10.09 -18.69 -17.24
CA LEU A 982 -11.33 -17.91 -17.27
C LEU A 982 -12.03 -17.88 -15.90
N LEU A 983 -11.89 -18.95 -15.11
CA LEU A 983 -12.45 -19.02 -13.77
C LEU A 983 -11.70 -18.13 -12.78
N ALA A 984 -10.37 -18.14 -12.82
CA ALA A 984 -9.52 -17.24 -12.03
C ALA A 984 -9.84 -15.77 -12.37
N GLN A 985 -9.87 -15.44 -13.67
CA GLN A 985 -10.28 -14.11 -14.15
C GLN A 985 -11.68 -13.71 -13.66
N LYS A 986 -12.65 -14.63 -13.67
CA LYS A 986 -14.01 -14.33 -13.18
C LYS A 986 -14.02 -14.06 -11.67
N LEU A 987 -13.25 -14.82 -10.88
CA LEU A 987 -13.15 -14.62 -9.43
C LEU A 987 -12.44 -13.31 -9.09
N GLU A 988 -11.40 -12.94 -9.84
CA GLU A 988 -10.70 -11.66 -9.67
C GLU A 988 -11.61 -10.45 -10.00
N LEU A 989 -12.40 -10.54 -11.07
CA LEU A 989 -13.24 -9.42 -11.53
C LEU A 989 -14.60 -9.32 -10.81
N ALA A 990 -15.23 -10.45 -10.49
CA ALA A 990 -16.61 -10.52 -10.01
C ALA A 990 -16.74 -11.14 -8.60
N GLY A 991 -15.64 -11.54 -7.98
CA GLY A 991 -15.62 -12.08 -6.61
C GLY A 991 -16.20 -11.10 -5.60
N THR A 992 -17.06 -11.62 -4.72
CA THR A 992 -17.58 -10.86 -3.58
C THR A 992 -17.25 -11.58 -2.27
N LYS A 993 -17.16 -10.81 -1.19
CA LYS A 993 -17.00 -11.27 0.17
C LYS A 993 -18.16 -10.73 1.00
N THR A 994 -18.83 -11.60 1.74
CA THR A 994 -19.89 -11.23 2.69
C THR A 994 -19.31 -11.25 4.09
N GLU A 995 -19.42 -10.14 4.81
CA GLU A 995 -19.05 -10.03 6.22
C GLU A 995 -20.30 -9.75 7.05
N ILE A 996 -20.37 -10.26 8.29
CA ILE A 996 -21.51 -10.04 9.17
C ILE A 996 -21.05 -9.50 10.51
N TYR A 997 -21.72 -8.46 10.97
CA TYR A 997 -21.40 -7.76 12.21
C TYR A 997 -22.65 -7.54 13.05
N PRO A 998 -22.57 -7.66 14.39
CA PRO A 998 -23.65 -7.18 15.24
C PRO A 998 -23.58 -5.65 15.34
N ALA A 999 -24.71 -4.96 15.24
CA ALA A 999 -24.76 -3.49 15.39
C ALA A 999 -24.31 -3.03 16.79
N ARG A 1000 -24.40 -3.92 17.79
CA ARG A 1000 -23.85 -3.78 19.14
C ARG A 1000 -23.21 -5.09 19.56
N LYS A 1001 -21.96 -5.05 20.04
CA LYS A 1001 -21.26 -6.22 20.59
C LYS A 1001 -21.99 -6.86 21.78
N VAL A 1002 -22.76 -6.08 22.54
CA VAL A 1002 -23.53 -6.53 23.72
C VAL A 1002 -25.00 -6.16 23.58
N THR A 1003 -25.88 -7.13 23.86
CA THR A 1003 -27.34 -6.93 23.98
C THR A 1003 -27.82 -7.49 25.31
N LYS A 1004 -28.77 -6.79 25.95
CA LYS A 1004 -29.39 -7.23 27.21
C LYS A 1004 -30.38 -8.36 26.95
N GLU A 1005 -30.53 -9.25 27.93
CA GLU A 1005 -31.59 -10.26 27.87
C GLU A 1005 -32.97 -9.60 27.71
N GLY A 1006 -33.77 -10.13 26.78
CA GLY A 1006 -35.09 -9.61 26.45
C GLY A 1006 -35.12 -8.54 25.35
N ASP A 1007 -33.96 -8.03 24.94
CA ASP A 1007 -33.83 -7.10 23.80
C ASP A 1007 -33.50 -7.85 22.50
N PRO A 1008 -33.98 -7.36 21.35
CA PRO A 1008 -33.55 -7.87 20.04
C PRO A 1008 -32.15 -7.36 19.70
N ALA A 1009 -31.39 -8.16 18.95
CA ALA A 1009 -30.10 -7.74 18.38
C ALA A 1009 -30.23 -7.51 16.87
N THR A 1010 -29.62 -6.44 16.36
CA THR A 1010 -29.52 -6.14 14.92
C THR A 1010 -28.17 -6.62 14.38
N PHE A 1011 -28.21 -7.30 13.25
CA PHE A 1011 -27.05 -7.78 12.50
C PHE A 1011 -27.00 -7.09 11.14
N VAL A 1012 -25.80 -6.70 10.72
CA VAL A 1012 -25.52 -6.01 9.47
C VAL A 1012 -24.63 -6.92 8.65
N ALA A 1013 -25.08 -7.30 7.46
CA ALA A 1013 -24.25 -7.93 6.46
C ALA A 1013 -23.70 -6.85 5.52
N VAL A 1014 -22.39 -6.88 5.27
CA VAL A 1014 -21.68 -5.94 4.39
C VAL A 1014 -21.06 -6.74 3.25
N ILE A 1015 -21.33 -6.32 2.02
CA ILE A 1015 -20.84 -7.00 0.83
C ILE A 1015 -19.70 -6.19 0.23
N LYS A 1016 -18.55 -6.84 0.05
CA LYS A 1016 -17.31 -6.24 -0.46
C LYS A 1016 -16.85 -6.96 -1.73
N ARG A 1017 -16.07 -6.30 -2.58
CA ARG A 1017 -15.28 -6.94 -3.64
C ARG A 1017 -14.18 -7.76 -2.99
N THR A 1018 -13.98 -9.01 -3.42
CA THR A 1018 -12.91 -9.86 -2.88
C THR A 1018 -11.54 -9.23 -3.13
N LEU A 1019 -11.35 -8.68 -4.34
CA LEU A 1019 -10.09 -8.11 -4.77
C LEU A 1019 -9.75 -6.80 -4.05
N THR A 1020 -10.65 -5.82 -4.09
CA THR A 1020 -10.34 -4.48 -3.59
C THR A 1020 -10.72 -4.29 -2.12
N GLY A 1021 -11.46 -5.22 -1.52
CA GLY A 1021 -12.04 -5.06 -0.18
C GLY A 1021 -13.10 -3.93 -0.09
N GLN A 1022 -13.36 -3.20 -1.18
CA GLN A 1022 -14.32 -2.10 -1.19
C GLN A 1022 -15.75 -2.62 -1.12
N ARG A 1023 -16.62 -1.85 -0.45
CA ARG A 1023 -18.05 -2.15 -0.41
C ARG A 1023 -18.65 -2.11 -1.82
N LEU A 1024 -19.60 -3.00 -2.07
CA LEU A 1024 -20.43 -2.93 -3.27
C LEU A 1024 -21.39 -1.75 -3.15
N THR A 1025 -21.04 -0.61 -3.76
CA THR A 1025 -21.91 0.57 -3.84
C THR A 1025 -22.57 0.68 -5.21
N TYR A 1026 -23.71 1.38 -5.29
CA TYR A 1026 -24.36 1.72 -6.57
C TYR A 1026 -25.08 3.06 -6.52
N ASP A 1027 -25.17 3.70 -7.68
CA ASP A 1027 -25.93 4.94 -7.89
C ASP A 1027 -27.44 4.66 -7.92
N GLU A 1028 -28.21 5.39 -7.10
CA GLU A 1028 -29.68 5.33 -7.04
C GLU A 1028 -30.37 5.53 -8.40
N LYS A 1029 -29.72 6.23 -9.35
CA LYS A 1029 -30.29 6.50 -10.67
C LYS A 1029 -30.29 5.29 -11.60
N LYS A 1030 -29.61 4.18 -11.25
CA LYS A 1030 -29.55 2.94 -12.04
C LYS A 1030 -30.29 1.77 -11.37
N GLN A 1031 -31.54 1.57 -11.82
CA GLN A 1031 -32.43 0.41 -11.70
C GLN A 1031 -33.11 0.05 -10.36
N ARG A 1032 -34.34 -0.49 -10.52
CA ARG A 1032 -35.33 -0.85 -9.49
C ARG A 1032 -35.08 -2.20 -8.77
N ASP A 1033 -34.10 -3.00 -9.20
CA ASP A 1033 -33.92 -4.38 -8.74
C ASP A 1033 -32.76 -4.57 -7.73
N GLY A 1034 -31.97 -3.52 -7.45
CA GLY A 1034 -30.80 -3.55 -6.55
C GLY A 1034 -29.63 -4.42 -7.06
N ILE A 1035 -28.47 -4.38 -6.38
CA ILE A 1035 -27.31 -5.26 -6.69
C ILE A 1035 -27.59 -6.74 -6.29
N GLY A 1036 -28.55 -6.97 -5.38
CA GLY A 1036 -28.92 -8.29 -4.91
C GLY A 1036 -29.62 -8.26 -3.55
N SER A 1037 -29.61 -9.39 -2.84
CA SER A 1037 -30.17 -9.52 -1.49
C SER A 1037 -29.31 -10.40 -0.61
N VAL A 1038 -29.53 -10.36 0.71
CA VAL A 1038 -28.84 -11.19 1.69
C VAL A 1038 -29.84 -12.10 2.39
N GLN A 1039 -29.58 -13.41 2.32
CA GLN A 1039 -30.25 -14.39 3.16
C GLN A 1039 -29.49 -14.52 4.49
N PHE A 1040 -30.09 -14.08 5.58
CA PHE A 1040 -29.56 -14.36 6.92
C PHE A 1040 -29.96 -15.75 7.38
N TYR A 1041 -29.09 -16.36 8.19
CA TYR A 1041 -29.32 -17.61 8.88
C TYR A 1041 -29.18 -17.38 10.39
N PHE A 1042 -30.11 -17.91 11.16
CA PHE A 1042 -30.12 -17.81 12.62
C PHE A 1042 -30.20 -19.21 13.22
N ASN A 1043 -29.17 -19.60 13.98
CA ASN A 1043 -28.96 -20.96 14.47
C ASN A 1043 -28.99 -22.03 13.37
N GLY A 1044 -28.48 -21.69 12.18
CA GLY A 1044 -28.43 -22.57 11.00
C GLY A 1044 -29.66 -22.52 10.10
N GLU A 1045 -30.76 -21.92 10.55
CA GLU A 1045 -32.01 -21.85 9.78
C GLU A 1045 -32.13 -20.51 9.03
N PRO A 1046 -32.52 -20.50 7.73
CA PRO A 1046 -32.71 -19.27 6.98
C PRO A 1046 -33.92 -18.48 7.50
N ILE A 1047 -33.81 -17.15 7.54
CA ILE A 1047 -34.96 -16.28 7.82
C ILE A 1047 -35.95 -16.27 6.64
N ASP A 1048 -37.23 -15.95 6.90
CA ASP A 1048 -38.33 -16.09 5.93
C ASP A 1048 -38.09 -15.41 4.56
N LYS A 1049 -37.44 -14.25 4.54
CA LYS A 1049 -37.18 -13.48 3.32
C LYS A 1049 -35.76 -12.91 3.31
N PRO A 1050 -35.05 -13.01 2.18
CA PRO A 1050 -33.83 -12.24 1.96
C PRO A 1050 -34.08 -10.74 2.10
N VAL A 1051 -33.09 -10.03 2.64
CA VAL A 1051 -33.10 -8.57 2.82
C VAL A 1051 -32.37 -7.93 1.65
N ILE A 1052 -33.01 -7.00 0.94
CA ILE A 1052 -32.39 -6.27 -0.18
C ILE A 1052 -31.22 -5.43 0.36
N ILE A 1053 -30.11 -5.42 -0.36
CA ILE A 1053 -28.96 -4.58 0.01
C ILE A 1053 -29.23 -3.12 -0.36
N ASN A 1054 -28.79 -2.19 0.48
CA ASN A 1054 -28.89 -0.75 0.21
C ASN A 1054 -27.73 -0.26 -0.70
N ASN A 1055 -27.74 1.02 -1.07
CA ASN A 1055 -26.74 1.65 -1.94
C ASN A 1055 -25.31 1.63 -1.39
N PHE A 1056 -25.15 1.32 -0.09
CA PHE A 1056 -23.86 1.20 0.60
C PHE A 1056 -23.40 -0.25 0.76
N GLY A 1057 -24.07 -1.20 0.09
CA GLY A 1057 -23.72 -2.62 0.12
C GLY A 1057 -24.10 -3.33 1.41
N GLU A 1058 -25.05 -2.79 2.19
CA GLU A 1058 -25.46 -3.34 3.48
C GLU A 1058 -26.87 -3.94 3.44
N ALA A 1059 -27.07 -5.04 4.16
CA ALA A 1059 -28.39 -5.54 4.56
C ALA A 1059 -28.47 -5.62 6.09
N LYS A 1060 -29.61 -5.20 6.66
CA LYS A 1060 -29.82 -5.19 8.11
C LYS A 1060 -30.96 -6.13 8.50
N TRP A 1061 -30.72 -7.01 9.46
CA TRP A 1061 -31.73 -7.91 10.03
C TRP A 1061 -31.76 -7.78 11.54
N THR A 1062 -32.97 -7.64 12.10
CA THR A 1062 -33.19 -7.57 13.55
C THR A 1062 -33.80 -8.88 14.03
N SER A 1063 -33.12 -9.53 14.97
CA SER A 1063 -33.57 -10.77 15.59
C SER A 1063 -34.82 -10.56 16.45
N PRO A 1064 -35.57 -11.64 16.76
CA PRO A 1064 -36.52 -11.64 17.87
C PRO A 1064 -35.82 -11.33 19.21
N LYS A 1065 -36.61 -11.09 20.26
CA LYS A 1065 -36.06 -10.93 21.62
C LYS A 1065 -35.23 -12.14 22.03
N LEU A 1066 -34.01 -11.90 22.49
CA LEU A 1066 -33.05 -12.95 22.83
C LEU A 1066 -33.04 -13.25 24.32
N LYS A 1067 -32.85 -14.52 24.68
CA LYS A 1067 -32.59 -14.95 26.06
C LYS A 1067 -31.08 -15.03 26.31
N ALA A 1068 -30.67 -15.12 27.56
CA ALA A 1068 -29.27 -15.41 27.88
C ALA A 1068 -28.81 -16.71 27.17
N GLY A 1069 -27.70 -16.65 26.43
CA GLY A 1069 -27.22 -17.78 25.64
C GLY A 1069 -26.29 -17.42 24.49
N LYS A 1070 -25.88 -18.44 23.74
CA LYS A 1070 -25.09 -18.30 22.51
C LYS A 1070 -25.98 -18.54 21.30
N TYR A 1071 -25.92 -17.65 20.34
CA TYR A 1071 -26.63 -17.69 19.07
C TYR A 1071 -25.62 -17.71 17.93
N ARG A 1072 -26.00 -18.34 16.81
CA ARG A 1072 -25.16 -18.42 15.61
C ARG A 1072 -25.85 -17.64 14.50
N VAL A 1073 -25.13 -16.73 13.87
CA VAL A 1073 -25.67 -15.90 12.79
C VAL A 1073 -24.73 -15.93 11.60
N SER A 1074 -25.25 -16.13 10.41
CA SER A 1074 -24.48 -15.99 9.16
C SER A 1074 -25.33 -15.33 8.08
N ALA A 1075 -24.68 -14.89 7.02
CA ALA A 1075 -25.31 -14.20 5.90
C ALA A 1075 -24.80 -14.77 4.58
N LYS A 1076 -25.68 -14.91 3.60
CA LYS A 1076 -25.34 -15.28 2.23
C LYS A 1076 -25.83 -14.23 1.26
N PHE A 1077 -24.91 -13.62 0.53
CA PHE A 1077 -25.23 -12.71 -0.56
C PHE A 1077 -25.74 -13.49 -1.78
N LEU A 1078 -26.86 -13.01 -2.30
CA LEU A 1078 -27.58 -13.53 -3.46
C LEU A 1078 -27.61 -12.43 -4.53
N PRO A 1079 -26.69 -12.45 -5.51
CA PRO A 1079 -26.69 -11.48 -6.60
C PRO A 1079 -27.94 -11.64 -7.46
N VAL A 1080 -28.29 -10.60 -8.22
CA VAL A 1080 -29.41 -10.64 -9.16
C VAL A 1080 -29.21 -11.77 -10.17
N LYS A 1081 -30.28 -12.53 -10.43
CA LYS A 1081 -30.22 -13.66 -11.35
C LYS A 1081 -29.86 -13.19 -12.77
N GLY A 1082 -28.75 -13.70 -13.30
CA GLY A 1082 -28.24 -13.33 -14.63
C GLY A 1082 -27.21 -12.21 -14.63
N ASP A 1083 -26.90 -11.64 -13.47
CA ASP A 1083 -25.76 -10.73 -13.29
C ASP A 1083 -24.46 -11.53 -13.17
N ASP A 1084 -23.58 -11.41 -14.16
CA ASP A 1084 -22.25 -12.03 -14.16
C ASP A 1084 -21.17 -11.14 -13.52
N SER A 1085 -21.51 -9.90 -13.13
CA SER A 1085 -20.58 -8.95 -12.50
C SER A 1085 -20.41 -9.16 -10.99
N ASN A 1086 -21.27 -9.97 -10.36
CA ASN A 1086 -21.23 -10.25 -8.93
C ASN A 1086 -21.44 -11.74 -8.67
N LEU A 1087 -20.53 -12.37 -7.92
CA LEU A 1087 -20.67 -13.75 -7.48
C LEU A 1087 -21.30 -13.83 -6.07
N ALA A 1088 -22.03 -14.91 -5.79
CA ALA A 1088 -22.58 -15.16 -4.45
C ALA A 1088 -21.47 -15.47 -3.45
N SER A 1089 -21.61 -15.00 -2.22
CA SER A 1089 -20.65 -15.27 -1.14
C SER A 1089 -21.36 -15.50 0.19
N GLN A 1090 -20.67 -16.14 1.13
CA GLN A 1090 -21.21 -16.48 2.45
C GLN A 1090 -20.26 -16.01 3.55
N SER A 1091 -20.82 -15.43 4.61
CA SER A 1091 -20.06 -14.96 5.75
C SER A 1091 -19.58 -16.11 6.64
N LEU A 1092 -18.62 -15.78 7.51
CA LEU A 1092 -18.37 -16.57 8.71
C LEU A 1092 -19.62 -16.67 9.59
N GLU A 1093 -19.73 -17.77 10.33
CA GLU A 1093 -20.69 -17.89 11.42
C GLU A 1093 -20.23 -17.01 12.58
N LEU A 1094 -20.99 -15.95 12.86
CA LEU A 1094 -20.85 -15.10 14.03
C LEU A 1094 -21.51 -15.79 15.23
N VAL A 1095 -20.70 -16.08 16.26
CA VAL A 1095 -21.22 -16.52 17.56
C VAL A 1095 -21.56 -15.30 18.41
N TYR A 1096 -22.85 -15.02 18.56
CA TYR A 1096 -23.37 -13.90 19.35
C TYR A 1096 -23.75 -14.33 20.76
N ILE A 1097 -23.22 -13.68 21.78
CA ILE A 1097 -23.45 -14.04 23.19
C ILE A 1097 -24.34 -12.99 23.85
N VAL A 1098 -25.49 -13.41 24.35
CA VAL A 1098 -26.37 -12.60 25.20
C VAL A 1098 -26.11 -12.97 26.65
N ARG A 1099 -25.69 -11.99 27.46
CA ARG A 1099 -25.40 -12.20 28.89
C ARG A 1099 -26.71 -12.13 29.69
N GLY A 1100 -26.92 -13.12 30.54
CA GLY A 1100 -27.97 -13.08 31.56
C GLY A 1100 -27.57 -12.16 32.70
N HIS A 1101 -28.58 -11.64 33.41
CA HIS A 1101 -28.38 -10.85 34.62
C HIS A 1101 -27.89 -11.69 35.80
#